data_AF-A0A942DLQ2-F1
#
_entry.id   AF-A0A942DLQ2-F1
#
_cell.length_a   1.000
_cell.length_b   1.000
_cell.length_c   1.000
_cell.angle_alpha   90.00
_cell.angle_beta   90.00
_cell.angle_gamma   90.00
#
_symmetry.space_group_name_H-M   'P 1'
#
loop_
_entity.id
_entity.type
_entity.pdbx_description
1 polymer ?
#
loop_
_entity_poly.entity_id
_entity_poly.type
_entity_poly.pdbx_seq_one_letter_code
_entity_poly.pdbx_strand_id
1 'polypeptide(L)'
;MKLNSLLLKLFLAAQISASAAFAAEITKHSLNISTLPPEVQKELLRLFPQIGTKQVTLENVDDIIRYLQQRPEFDLVQVEDTGGGQFKVNTQRSTRVRAIKFEGLRAIGESEAKQIFGISPNDVLNQDQLEAGGRKLVQQYNQNGYRNASIDVEIPPDGKGDVQLVVKIKEGVQTLIGGFTFNSANTELNKALEGKLSREKGYALTDSQIAEVLTKTREYLNSKYYVRTEIKGPEISFNADESRAQLTFRLEKVDAYQIEYLGNREISSSTLNNSLDLGNFYSANPNIGSELTAKIKNLYLSRGFARIEVQSEDIEGRRPFTRKITFNIEEGPKVKISKFDFSGSISRSPEYYARLLKKLSSDLIQKDYYNKVELDQGFEALRVELQNQGYLLAKINSTRTQYNKEKNQVSVYVNLDEGPLTQIEGIQFIGNDTVPAAALLKAVDLEDHQPLHLTELERAIQNIKTYYQEKGYIDMVLLNEKEDLVTYNDNNTQAKLTFKIYEGPQVRVATIVLDGNSFTKDYVLLKEIDLQPGDTVTPSKLDEAIAKLQRTGHFNTVEVKTLEEKTSVANRTLVIKVTERDPGVFTLGAGATSDLGLTLRGYTGIAYNNIGGTGRGVSLRVEGNYNVNEIKYLESKITLGYLEPYLLDTKFRGRVNLTRSSQLTDYNAKKISDVNQTTWSIERDITSHITAIYEVWNGAHLQDHFLDNNAQPIIQDIATTGPRIDIDYRDNPFNPTRGNFTTLAYEYSSPEIGSSREPGEIKFQRATGAFTQYLRVPYFKDNFMVWANSMRGGYLENLSKGTGAADGVPYDKKGFYLGGSTTIRGFNGTSQYFPTYTQLGLAKDTDTYYLKGIATMYLIKSELRFPIAGNLGGAIFYDGGAVHIQNQDLGDEYRDSAGFGFHYNTPVGPVNLEIAWKLDAKPGEDPWAFHMSIGSF
;
A
#
# COMPACT_ATOMS: atom_id res chain seq x y z
N MET A 1 -26.41 49.97 -6.64
CA MET A 1 -27.00 51.24 -7.10
C MET A 1 -26.66 51.38 -8.58
N LYS A 2 -27.63 51.15 -9.49
CA LYS A 2 -27.66 51.38 -10.97
C LYS A 2 -26.53 50.70 -11.81
N LEU A 3 -26.73 50.05 -12.96
CA LEU A 3 -27.87 49.74 -13.84
C LEU A 3 -27.37 48.68 -14.87
N ASN A 4 -28.22 47.73 -15.27
CA ASN A 4 -28.49 47.09 -16.60
C ASN A 4 -27.42 47.18 -17.73
N SER A 5 -27.23 46.23 -18.66
CA SER A 5 -28.14 45.31 -19.41
C SER A 5 -27.28 44.31 -20.23
N LEU A 6 -27.56 43.01 -20.31
CA LEU A 6 -28.59 42.29 -21.10
C LEU A 6 -28.30 42.14 -22.64
N LEU A 7 -28.23 40.87 -23.08
CA LEU A 7 -28.65 40.26 -24.39
C LEU A 7 -27.82 40.55 -25.67
N LEU A 8 -27.25 39.54 -26.36
CA LEU A 8 -27.86 38.50 -27.25
C LEU A 8 -28.29 39.03 -28.64
N LYS A 9 -27.70 38.45 -29.73
CA LYS A 9 -28.20 38.24 -31.13
C LYS A 9 -26.98 37.87 -32.02
N LEU A 10 -26.73 36.65 -32.54
CA LEU A 10 -27.46 35.69 -33.41
C LEU A 10 -27.94 36.25 -34.78
N PHE A 11 -27.42 35.61 -35.86
CA PHE A 11 -28.07 35.31 -37.17
C PHE A 11 -28.26 36.48 -38.17
N LEU A 12 -28.24 36.36 -39.51
CA LEU A 12 -28.20 35.26 -40.48
C LEU A 12 -27.81 35.85 -41.87
N ALA A 13 -27.39 34.97 -42.78
CA ALA A 13 -27.04 35.16 -44.19
C ALA A 13 -27.99 35.99 -45.09
N ALA A 14 -27.41 36.53 -46.17
CA ALA A 14 -28.11 36.93 -47.40
C ALA A 14 -27.37 36.39 -48.64
N GLN A 15 -28.15 36.11 -49.68
CA GLN A 15 -27.92 35.14 -50.77
C GLN A 15 -27.61 35.80 -52.14
N ILE A 16 -26.93 35.03 -52.99
CA ILE A 16 -27.09 34.85 -54.46
C ILE A 16 -26.40 35.77 -55.50
N SER A 17 -25.66 35.05 -56.37
CA SER A 17 -25.37 35.18 -57.82
C SER A 17 -24.12 35.91 -58.33
N ALA A 18 -23.33 35.07 -59.00
CA ALA A 18 -22.24 35.29 -59.93
C ALA A 18 -22.32 36.55 -60.79
N SER A 19 -21.14 37.15 -61.04
CA SER A 19 -20.64 37.42 -62.40
C SER A 19 -19.21 37.94 -62.36
N ALA A 20 -18.43 37.43 -63.30
CA ALA A 20 -17.28 38.06 -63.94
C ALA A 20 -16.03 38.34 -63.10
N ALA A 21 -14.97 37.62 -63.50
CA ALA A 21 -13.58 37.90 -63.22
C ALA A 21 -13.26 39.40 -63.24
N PHE A 22 -12.84 39.90 -62.09
CA PHE A 22 -11.85 40.97 -62.02
C PHE A 22 -10.65 40.40 -61.28
N ALA A 23 -9.51 40.33 -61.99
CA ALA A 23 -8.22 40.16 -61.38
C ALA A 23 -8.03 41.32 -60.39
N ALA A 24 -8.29 41.08 -59.10
CA ALA A 24 -7.78 41.94 -58.06
C ALA A 24 -6.26 41.87 -58.16
N GLU A 25 -5.62 43.00 -58.48
CA GLU A 25 -4.18 43.14 -58.33
C GLU A 25 -3.80 42.59 -56.96
N ILE A 26 -3.04 41.49 -56.95
CA ILE A 26 -2.35 41.03 -55.75
C ILE A 26 -1.48 42.21 -55.36
N THR A 27 -1.92 42.98 -54.37
CA THR A 27 -1.16 44.10 -53.84
C THR A 27 0.03 43.45 -53.15
N LYS A 28 1.19 43.46 -53.84
CA LYS A 28 2.37 42.74 -53.40
C LYS A 28 2.93 43.45 -52.18
N HIS A 29 2.82 42.84 -51.01
CA HIS A 29 3.39 43.38 -49.79
C HIS A 29 4.75 42.77 -49.50
N SER A 30 5.60 43.53 -48.81
CA SER A 30 6.87 43.03 -48.28
C SER A 30 6.88 43.10 -46.76
N LEU A 31 7.30 42.02 -46.11
CA LEU A 31 7.37 41.92 -44.65
C LEU A 31 8.82 42.03 -44.20
N ASN A 32 9.14 43.08 -43.45
CA ASN A 32 10.44 43.31 -42.85
C ASN A 32 10.52 42.60 -41.49
N ILE A 33 11.29 41.52 -41.46
CA ILE A 33 11.56 40.69 -40.27
C ILE A 33 12.95 40.95 -39.66
N SER A 34 13.67 41.98 -40.12
CA SER A 34 15.06 42.26 -39.70
C SER A 34 15.23 42.55 -38.21
N THR A 35 14.15 42.92 -37.54
CA THR A 35 14.02 43.15 -36.09
C THR A 35 13.94 41.87 -35.26
N LEU A 36 13.69 40.71 -35.89
CA LEU A 36 13.64 39.41 -35.20
C LEU A 36 15.04 38.82 -35.01
N PRO A 37 15.26 37.90 -34.05
CA PRO A 37 16.53 37.19 -33.92
C PRO A 37 16.90 36.40 -35.21
N PRO A 38 18.19 36.30 -35.60
CA PRO A 38 18.61 35.65 -36.84
C PRO A 38 18.14 34.19 -36.99
N GLU A 39 18.07 33.45 -35.88
CA GLU A 39 17.55 32.08 -35.82
C GLU A 39 16.06 32.04 -36.23
N VAL A 40 15.26 32.94 -35.65
CA VAL A 40 13.82 33.08 -35.94
C VAL A 40 13.60 33.56 -37.36
N GLN A 41 14.46 34.44 -37.89
CA GLN A 41 14.40 34.87 -39.29
C GLN A 41 14.63 33.71 -40.26
N LYS A 42 15.66 32.87 -40.01
CA LYS A 42 15.94 31.68 -40.84
C LYS A 42 14.78 30.69 -40.80
N GLU A 43 14.20 30.49 -39.63
CA GLU A 43 13.06 29.59 -39.45
C GLU A 43 11.80 30.11 -40.14
N LEU A 44 11.49 31.40 -40.01
CA LEU A 44 10.38 32.04 -40.73
C LEU A 44 10.58 31.97 -42.25
N LEU A 45 11.79 32.17 -42.77
CA LEU A 45 12.08 32.04 -44.20
C LEU A 45 11.95 30.57 -44.69
N ARG A 46 12.13 29.59 -43.81
CA ARG A 46 11.90 28.17 -44.10
C ARG A 46 10.41 27.82 -44.12
N LEU A 47 9.66 28.30 -43.13
CA LEU A 47 8.22 28.00 -42.95
C LEU A 47 7.32 28.85 -43.86
N PHE A 48 7.73 30.07 -44.16
CA PHE A 48 7.01 31.03 -45.00
C PHE A 48 7.94 31.60 -46.10
N PRO A 49 8.27 30.80 -47.14
CA PRO A 49 9.20 31.20 -48.21
C PRO A 49 8.82 32.48 -48.95
N GLN A 50 7.52 32.81 -48.95
CA GLN A 50 6.95 34.03 -49.53
C GLN A 50 7.49 35.33 -48.92
N ILE A 51 8.04 35.29 -47.70
CA ILE A 51 8.75 36.42 -47.09
C ILE A 51 10.01 36.78 -47.90
N GLY A 52 10.77 35.76 -48.36
CA GLY A 52 12.01 35.94 -49.11
C GLY A 52 11.81 36.42 -50.55
N THR A 53 10.65 36.11 -51.15
CA THR A 53 10.29 36.52 -52.52
C THR A 53 9.59 37.87 -52.59
N LYS A 54 9.36 38.53 -51.43
CA LYS A 54 8.65 39.83 -51.29
C LYS A 54 7.25 39.84 -51.93
N GLN A 55 6.54 38.72 -51.84
CA GLN A 55 5.17 38.56 -52.33
C GLN A 55 4.27 38.04 -51.21
N VAL A 56 4.08 38.85 -50.16
CA VAL A 56 3.31 38.46 -48.97
C VAL A 56 1.88 39.01 -49.09
N THR A 57 0.87 38.19 -48.80
CA THR A 57 -0.54 38.64 -48.67
C THR A 57 -0.86 39.01 -47.22
N LEU A 58 -1.93 39.80 -46.99
CA LEU A 58 -2.38 40.13 -45.63
C LEU A 58 -2.72 38.89 -44.79
N GLU A 59 -3.24 37.83 -45.42
CA GLU A 59 -3.51 36.54 -44.77
C GLU A 59 -2.21 35.86 -44.30
N ASN A 60 -1.15 35.91 -45.12
CA ASN A 60 0.16 35.39 -44.71
C ASN A 60 0.79 36.20 -43.57
N VAL A 61 0.57 37.53 -43.54
CA VAL A 61 1.02 38.36 -42.42
C VAL A 61 0.34 37.94 -41.12
N ASP A 62 -0.97 37.65 -41.15
CA ASP A 62 -1.73 37.23 -39.96
C ASP A 62 -1.30 35.85 -39.45
N ASP A 63 -1.02 34.89 -40.35
CA ASP A 63 -0.49 33.58 -39.97
C ASP A 63 0.91 33.66 -39.33
N ILE A 64 1.76 34.56 -39.83
CA ILE A 64 3.09 34.82 -39.26
C ILE A 64 2.97 35.49 -37.88
N ILE A 65 2.01 36.40 -37.70
CA ILE A 65 1.72 37.02 -36.39
C ILE A 65 1.26 35.95 -35.39
N ARG A 66 0.29 35.11 -35.76
CA ARG A 66 -0.20 34.03 -34.88
C ARG A 66 0.91 33.05 -34.51
N TYR A 67 1.77 32.70 -35.46
CA TYR A 67 2.93 31.84 -35.22
C TYR A 67 3.90 32.46 -34.21
N LEU A 68 4.21 33.75 -34.36
CA LEU A 68 5.10 34.48 -33.45
C LEU A 68 4.46 34.71 -32.06
N GLN A 69 3.15 34.90 -31.98
CA GLN A 69 2.42 35.07 -30.71
C GLN A 69 2.33 33.78 -29.88
N GLN A 70 2.42 32.61 -30.52
CA GLN A 70 2.43 31.31 -29.83
C GLN A 70 3.81 30.96 -29.25
N ARG A 71 4.84 31.77 -29.51
CA ARG A 71 6.20 31.50 -29.04
C ARG A 71 6.45 32.09 -27.65
N PRO A 72 6.97 31.28 -26.70
CA PRO A 72 7.22 31.72 -25.32
C PRO A 72 8.42 32.68 -25.17
N GLU A 73 9.05 33.10 -26.27
CA GLU A 73 10.17 34.04 -26.30
C GLU A 73 9.75 35.51 -26.57
N PHE A 74 8.48 35.76 -26.88
CA PHE A 74 7.94 37.10 -27.18
C PHE A 74 6.73 37.43 -26.30
N ASP A 75 6.78 38.57 -25.59
CA ASP A 75 5.66 39.10 -24.79
C ASP A 75 4.66 39.88 -25.64
N LEU A 76 5.14 40.52 -26.71
CA LEU A 76 4.32 41.33 -27.61
C LEU A 76 4.86 41.24 -29.03
N VAL A 77 3.97 40.92 -29.97
CA VAL A 77 4.26 40.91 -31.42
C VAL A 77 3.28 41.88 -32.06
N GLN A 78 3.81 42.97 -32.63
CA GLN A 78 3.06 43.98 -33.36
C GLN A 78 3.54 44.05 -34.79
N VAL A 79 2.64 44.30 -35.73
CA VAL A 79 3.00 44.58 -37.12
C VAL A 79 2.53 45.98 -37.46
N GLU A 80 3.46 46.81 -37.89
CA GLU A 80 3.24 48.19 -38.27
C GLU A 80 3.24 48.29 -39.80
N ASP A 81 2.20 48.91 -40.37
CA ASP A 81 2.19 49.28 -41.79
C ASP A 81 3.02 50.56 -41.96
N THR A 82 4.13 50.44 -42.66
CA THR A 82 5.06 51.55 -42.91
C THR A 82 4.70 52.35 -44.17
N GLY A 83 3.60 52.00 -44.84
CA GLY A 83 3.11 52.64 -46.06
C GLY A 83 3.68 52.01 -47.33
N GLY A 84 2.96 52.14 -48.45
CA GLY A 84 3.38 51.60 -49.77
C GLY A 84 3.39 50.08 -49.87
N GLY A 85 2.65 49.39 -48.99
CA GLY A 85 2.57 47.93 -48.94
C GLY A 85 3.73 47.26 -48.20
N GLN A 86 4.40 47.95 -47.28
CA GLN A 86 5.49 47.38 -46.48
C GLN A 86 5.10 47.25 -45.02
N PHE A 87 5.17 46.03 -44.48
CA PHE A 87 4.87 45.73 -43.09
C PHE A 87 6.16 45.48 -42.32
N LYS A 88 6.25 45.97 -41.08
CA LYS A 88 7.39 45.74 -40.19
C LYS A 88 6.92 45.02 -38.94
N VAL A 89 7.54 43.88 -38.64
CA VAL A 89 7.28 43.15 -37.39
C VAL A 89 8.10 43.81 -36.27
N ASN A 90 7.46 44.25 -35.20
CA ASN A 90 8.12 44.69 -33.98
C ASN A 90 7.82 43.65 -32.89
N THR A 91 8.85 43.13 -32.23
CA THR A 91 8.69 42.18 -31.12
C THR A 91 9.33 42.71 -29.86
N GLN A 92 8.71 42.40 -28.73
CA GLN A 92 9.29 42.57 -27.41
C GLN A 92 9.56 41.18 -26.83
N ARG A 93 10.82 40.90 -26.49
CA ARG A 93 11.21 39.61 -25.90
C ARG A 93 10.65 39.45 -24.48
N SER A 94 10.22 38.24 -24.16
CA SER A 94 9.87 37.86 -22.79
C SER A 94 11.11 37.92 -21.90
N THR A 95 11.00 38.63 -20.78
CA THR A 95 12.05 38.64 -19.75
C THR A 95 12.11 37.28 -19.07
N ARG A 96 13.27 36.62 -19.07
CA ARG A 96 13.47 35.34 -18.37
C ARG A 96 14.28 35.48 -17.10
N VAL A 97 14.13 34.54 -16.19
CA VAL A 97 14.90 34.47 -14.95
C VAL A 97 16.28 33.89 -15.23
N ARG A 98 17.34 34.70 -15.22
CA ARG A 98 18.72 34.24 -15.39
C ARG A 98 19.20 33.39 -14.22
N ALA A 99 18.91 33.87 -13.01
CA ALA A 99 19.33 33.25 -11.76
C ALA A 99 18.47 33.75 -10.61
N ILE A 100 18.40 32.96 -9.54
CA ILE A 100 17.72 33.33 -8.29
C ILE A 100 18.75 33.28 -7.18
N LYS A 101 18.91 34.40 -6.47
CA LYS A 101 19.78 34.53 -5.30
C LYS A 101 18.90 34.69 -4.07
N PHE A 102 19.12 33.84 -3.08
CA PHE A 102 18.47 33.96 -1.77
C PHE A 102 19.43 34.63 -0.79
N GLU A 103 18.96 35.63 -0.06
CA GLU A 103 19.73 36.36 0.96
C GLU A 103 19.02 36.25 2.31
N GLY A 104 19.77 36.01 3.38
CA GLY A 104 19.21 35.93 4.74
C GLY A 104 18.65 34.57 5.15
N LEU A 105 18.84 33.52 4.35
CA LEU A 105 18.55 32.13 4.73
C LEU A 105 19.49 31.65 5.85
N ARG A 106 18.93 31.20 6.97
CA ARG A 106 19.64 30.50 8.07
C ARG A 106 18.86 29.30 8.59
N ALA A 107 17.53 29.35 8.60
CA ALA A 107 16.68 28.28 9.12
C ALA A 107 16.33 27.18 8.10
N ILE A 108 16.31 27.50 6.81
CA ILE A 108 16.11 26.53 5.71
C ILE A 108 17.29 26.57 4.73
N GLY A 109 17.57 25.45 4.08
CA GLY A 109 18.64 25.36 3.09
C GLY A 109 18.29 26.05 1.76
N GLU A 110 19.29 26.54 1.03
CA GLU A 110 19.07 27.21 -0.26
C GLU A 110 18.40 26.31 -1.31
N SER A 111 18.73 25.01 -1.34
CA SER A 111 18.09 24.05 -2.25
C SER A 111 16.60 23.85 -1.93
N GLU A 112 16.26 23.81 -0.63
CA GLU A 112 14.87 23.71 -0.17
C GLU A 112 14.09 24.98 -0.50
N ALA A 113 14.70 26.16 -0.25
CA ALA A 113 14.10 27.44 -0.61
C ALA A 113 13.84 27.57 -2.12
N LYS A 114 14.76 27.09 -2.97
CA LYS A 114 14.56 27.03 -4.43
C LYS A 114 13.36 26.19 -4.82
N GLN A 115 13.24 24.99 -4.25
CA GLN A 115 12.14 24.08 -4.54
C GLN A 115 10.79 24.68 -4.11
N ILE A 116 10.73 25.31 -2.94
CA ILE A 116 9.50 25.92 -2.40
C ILE A 116 9.10 27.17 -3.19
N PHE A 117 10.07 28.02 -3.55
CA PHE A 117 9.84 29.22 -4.35
C PHE A 117 9.26 28.86 -5.73
N GLY A 118 9.70 27.74 -6.31
CA GLY A 118 9.04 27.11 -7.47
C GLY A 118 9.26 27.83 -8.79
N ILE A 119 10.33 28.64 -8.88
CA ILE A 119 10.78 29.30 -10.11
C ILE A 119 12.21 28.82 -10.39
N SER A 120 12.47 28.46 -11.64
CA SER A 120 13.77 27.97 -12.10
C SER A 120 14.47 28.98 -13.01
N PRO A 121 15.80 28.90 -13.14
CA PRO A 121 16.51 29.60 -14.20
C PRO A 121 15.92 29.25 -15.58
N ASN A 122 15.81 30.25 -16.46
CA ASN A 122 15.18 30.28 -17.77
C ASN A 122 13.65 30.35 -17.82
N ASP A 123 12.94 30.32 -16.68
CA ASP A 123 11.49 30.55 -16.65
C ASP A 123 11.14 31.96 -17.11
N VAL A 124 9.97 32.12 -17.73
CA VAL A 124 9.44 33.44 -18.10
C VAL A 124 9.04 34.18 -16.84
N LEU A 125 9.51 35.41 -16.68
CA LEU A 125 9.23 36.24 -15.51
C LEU A 125 7.74 36.57 -15.44
N ASN A 126 7.07 36.05 -14.42
CA ASN A 126 5.66 36.33 -14.15
C ASN A 126 5.50 36.85 -12.71
N GLN A 127 4.93 38.05 -12.57
CA GLN A 127 4.79 38.71 -11.27
C GLN A 127 3.89 37.93 -10.29
N ASP A 128 2.81 37.31 -10.78
CA ASP A 128 1.91 36.51 -9.95
C ASP A 128 2.62 35.25 -9.41
N GLN A 129 3.53 34.67 -10.20
CA GLN A 129 4.32 33.52 -9.79
C GLN A 129 5.38 33.90 -8.74
N LEU A 130 5.99 35.08 -8.86
CA LEU A 130 6.94 35.60 -7.85
C LEU A 130 6.25 35.80 -6.50
N GLU A 131 5.07 36.43 -6.50
CA GLU A 131 4.28 36.62 -5.30
C GLU A 131 3.81 35.29 -4.72
N ALA A 132 3.41 34.33 -5.56
CA ALA A 132 3.03 32.99 -5.12
C ALA A 132 4.21 32.24 -4.50
N GLY A 133 5.40 32.31 -5.09
CA GLY A 133 6.63 31.73 -4.55
C GLY A 133 7.01 32.34 -3.20
N GLY A 134 6.92 33.67 -3.08
CA GLY A 134 7.12 34.39 -1.82
C GLY A 134 6.14 33.95 -0.73
N ARG A 135 4.85 33.84 -1.06
CA ARG A 135 3.82 33.34 -0.12
C ARG A 135 4.09 31.90 0.34
N LYS A 136 4.52 31.01 -0.56
CA LYS A 136 4.89 29.62 -0.21
C LYS A 136 6.06 29.58 0.76
N LEU A 137 7.08 30.42 0.56
CA LEU A 137 8.20 30.52 1.50
C LEU A 137 7.75 31.07 2.87
N VAL A 138 6.93 32.13 2.91
CA VAL A 138 6.36 32.64 4.18
C VAL A 138 5.59 31.54 4.90
N GLN A 139 4.80 30.76 4.17
CA GLN A 139 4.06 29.62 4.72
C GLN A 139 4.99 28.54 5.27
N GLN A 140 6.11 28.22 4.61
CA GLN A 140 7.10 27.28 5.13
C GLN A 140 7.74 27.78 6.43
N TYR A 141 8.15 29.05 6.48
CA TYR A 141 8.71 29.63 7.69
C TYR A 141 7.71 29.62 8.85
N ASN A 142 6.44 29.90 8.57
CA ASN A 142 5.34 29.75 9.51
C ASN A 142 5.19 28.31 10.04
N GLN A 143 5.33 27.30 9.17
CA GLN A 143 5.31 25.88 9.56
C GLN A 143 6.50 25.49 10.43
N ASN A 144 7.63 26.18 10.29
CA ASN A 144 8.82 25.98 11.13
C ASN A 144 8.82 26.84 12.41
N GLY A 145 7.77 27.65 12.63
CA GLY A 145 7.59 28.47 13.82
C GLY A 145 8.16 29.90 13.73
N TYR A 146 8.58 30.34 12.55
CA TYR A 146 9.07 31.71 12.29
C TYR A 146 7.93 32.59 11.78
N ARG A 147 7.02 32.99 12.67
CA ARG A 147 5.78 33.71 12.31
C ARG A 147 5.97 35.16 11.88
N ASN A 148 7.14 35.72 12.16
CA ASN A 148 7.55 37.07 11.79
C ASN A 148 8.51 37.11 10.61
N ALA A 149 8.64 35.99 9.88
CA ALA A 149 9.45 35.96 8.67
C ALA A 149 8.82 36.88 7.60
N SER A 150 9.61 37.82 7.08
CA SER A 150 9.21 38.65 5.94
C SER A 150 10.09 38.35 4.75
N ILE A 151 9.48 38.19 3.58
CA ILE A 151 10.17 37.88 2.33
C ILE A 151 9.88 38.98 1.34
N ASP A 152 10.93 39.58 0.82
CA ASP A 152 10.88 40.59 -0.22
C ASP A 152 11.56 40.05 -1.49
N VAL A 153 10.95 40.28 -2.65
CA VAL A 153 11.46 39.80 -3.94
C VAL A 153 11.82 41.01 -4.77
N GLU A 154 13.11 41.28 -4.88
CA GLU A 154 13.63 42.41 -5.64
C GLU A 154 14.08 41.97 -7.03
N ILE A 155 13.75 42.80 -8.02
CA ILE A 155 14.29 42.72 -9.38
C ILE A 155 15.22 43.93 -9.55
N PRO A 156 16.55 43.75 -9.51
CA PRO A 156 17.50 44.84 -9.67
C PRO A 156 17.33 45.52 -11.04
N PRO A 157 17.46 46.87 -11.13
CA PRO A 157 17.14 47.64 -12.33
C PRO A 157 18.12 47.48 -13.51
N ASP A 158 19.18 46.70 -13.36
CA ASP A 158 20.24 46.59 -14.36
C ASP A 158 20.02 45.41 -15.32
N GLY A 159 19.23 45.65 -16.37
CA GLY A 159 19.35 44.88 -17.61
C GLY A 159 18.08 44.82 -18.45
N LYS A 160 18.11 45.44 -19.64
CA LYS A 160 17.20 45.03 -20.72
C LYS A 160 17.56 43.59 -21.13
N GLY A 161 16.75 42.60 -20.75
CA GLY A 161 16.99 41.18 -21.03
C GLY A 161 16.63 40.28 -19.84
N ASP A 162 17.30 39.13 -19.72
CA ASP A 162 17.10 38.16 -18.63
C ASP A 162 17.51 38.76 -17.27
N VAL A 163 16.63 38.64 -16.28
CA VAL A 163 16.77 39.27 -14.95
C VAL A 163 17.30 38.30 -13.90
N GLN A 164 18.01 38.83 -12.92
CA GLN A 164 18.37 38.07 -11.72
C GLN A 164 17.41 38.42 -10.59
N LEU A 165 16.76 37.42 -10.01
CA LEU A 165 15.86 37.62 -8.86
C LEU A 165 16.67 37.59 -7.57
N VAL A 166 16.43 38.56 -6.69
CA VAL A 166 16.99 38.56 -5.33
C VAL A 166 15.85 38.42 -4.33
N VAL A 167 15.76 37.25 -3.71
CA VAL A 167 14.79 36.97 -2.65
C VAL A 167 15.47 37.27 -1.32
N LYS A 168 15.07 38.35 -0.66
CA LYS A 168 15.58 38.76 0.65
C LYS A 168 14.65 38.23 1.73
N ILE A 169 15.17 37.34 2.57
CA ILE A 169 14.45 36.79 3.72
C ILE A 169 14.95 37.44 5.00
N LYS A 170 14.03 37.98 5.77
CA LYS A 170 14.25 38.34 7.18
C LYS A 170 13.49 37.32 8.03
N GLU A 171 14.20 36.29 8.52
CA GLU A 171 13.58 35.14 9.20
C GLU A 171 12.96 35.49 10.56
N GLY A 172 13.49 36.51 11.24
CA GLY A 172 13.08 36.83 12.60
C GLY A 172 13.60 35.82 13.64
N VAL A 173 12.86 35.66 14.73
CA VAL A 173 13.15 34.70 15.81
C VAL A 173 12.06 33.64 15.81
N GLN A 174 12.40 32.40 16.17
CA GLN A 174 11.38 31.35 16.28
C GLN A 174 10.40 31.72 17.40
N THR A 175 9.13 31.87 17.05
CA THR A 175 8.07 32.22 17.99
C THR A 175 7.65 30.97 18.77
N LEU A 176 7.79 30.99 20.08
CA LEU A 176 7.33 29.93 20.98
C LEU A 176 5.97 30.24 21.58
N ILE A 177 5.23 29.21 21.97
CA ILE A 177 3.96 29.37 22.68
C ILE A 177 4.25 29.84 24.12
N GLY A 178 3.90 31.09 24.41
CA GLY A 178 4.05 31.71 25.73
C GLY A 178 2.94 31.31 26.70
N GLY A 179 1.71 31.12 26.19
CA GLY A 179 0.57 30.74 27.01
C GLY A 179 -0.75 30.69 26.25
N PHE A 180 -1.77 30.25 26.98
CA PHE A 180 -3.14 30.10 26.50
C PHE A 180 -4.07 30.92 27.40
N THR A 181 -5.06 31.57 26.81
CA THR A 181 -6.17 32.23 27.51
C THR A 181 -7.47 31.72 26.93
N PHE A 182 -8.40 31.27 27.76
CA PHE A 182 -9.75 30.90 27.33
C PHE A 182 -10.77 31.89 27.89
N ASN A 183 -11.58 32.48 27.02
CA ASN A 183 -12.59 33.46 27.38
C ASN A 183 -13.99 32.87 27.18
N SER A 184 -14.73 32.74 28.28
CA SER A 184 -16.11 32.26 28.30
C SER A 184 -16.82 32.65 29.60
N ALA A 185 -18.14 32.49 29.66
CA ALA A 185 -18.92 32.68 30.88
C ALA A 185 -18.58 31.64 31.98
N ASN A 186 -18.01 30.49 31.62
CA ASN A 186 -17.63 29.43 32.54
C ASN A 186 -16.12 29.55 32.90
N THR A 187 -15.82 30.31 33.95
CA THR A 187 -14.44 30.57 34.38
C THR A 187 -13.71 29.32 34.90
N GLU A 188 -14.44 28.34 35.41
CA GLU A 188 -13.86 27.06 35.86
C GLU A 188 -13.35 26.25 34.67
N LEU A 189 -14.14 26.17 33.59
CA LEU A 189 -13.74 25.53 32.34
C LEU A 189 -12.50 26.19 31.74
N ASN A 190 -12.45 27.52 31.73
CA ASN A 190 -11.32 28.28 31.19
C ASN A 190 -10.01 27.87 31.91
N LYS A 191 -10.00 27.93 33.25
CA LYS A 191 -8.83 27.52 34.06
C LYS A 191 -8.43 26.07 33.85
N ALA A 192 -9.42 25.18 33.71
CA ALA A 192 -9.15 23.76 33.52
C ALA A 192 -8.49 23.46 32.17
N LEU A 193 -8.91 24.14 31.09
CA LEU A 193 -8.29 24.05 29.77
C LEU A 193 -6.88 24.64 29.75
N GLU A 194 -6.67 25.80 30.38
CA GLU A 194 -5.34 26.41 30.53
C GLU A 194 -4.37 25.49 31.27
N GLY A 195 -4.84 24.82 32.32
CA GLY A 195 -4.07 23.81 33.06
C GLY A 195 -3.78 22.56 32.23
N LYS A 196 -4.77 22.07 31.46
CA LYS A 196 -4.59 20.89 30.60
C LYS A 196 -3.55 21.13 29.49
N LEU A 197 -3.49 22.33 28.95
CA LEU A 197 -2.57 22.73 27.88
C LEU A 197 -1.23 23.25 28.38
N SER A 198 -0.98 23.26 29.70
CA SER A 198 0.24 23.84 30.27
C SER A 198 1.53 23.22 29.72
N ARG A 199 1.48 21.95 29.32
CA ARG A 199 2.62 21.21 28.72
C ARG A 199 2.96 21.67 27.32
N GLU A 200 2.02 22.30 26.61
CA GLU A 200 2.23 22.80 25.24
C GLU A 200 2.95 24.16 25.22
N LYS A 201 3.20 24.76 26.39
CA LYS A 201 4.00 25.99 26.51
C LYS A 201 5.46 25.71 26.18
N GLY A 202 6.10 26.62 25.43
CA GLY A 202 7.50 26.52 25.02
C GLY A 202 7.75 25.76 23.73
N TYR A 203 6.74 25.09 23.16
CA TYR A 203 6.82 24.55 21.80
C TYR A 203 6.80 25.67 20.76
N ALA A 204 7.39 25.42 19.59
CA ALA A 204 7.33 26.34 18.46
C ALA A 204 5.89 26.53 17.97
N LEU A 205 5.51 27.77 17.66
CA LEU A 205 4.17 28.13 17.18
C LEU A 205 4.01 27.75 15.70
N THR A 206 3.80 26.47 15.42
CA THR A 206 3.55 25.93 14.07
C THR A 206 2.05 25.72 13.84
N ASP A 207 1.61 25.61 12.58
CA ASP A 207 0.20 25.32 12.27
C ASP A 207 -0.21 23.94 12.79
N SER A 208 0.72 22.98 12.73
CA SER A 208 0.56 21.64 13.30
C SER A 208 0.35 21.71 14.82
N GLN A 209 1.14 22.52 15.52
CA GLN A 209 1.01 22.67 16.97
C GLN A 209 -0.33 23.34 17.36
N ILE A 210 -0.78 24.34 16.58
CA ILE A 210 -2.10 24.96 16.79
C ILE A 210 -3.21 23.92 16.60
N ALA A 211 -3.12 23.08 15.56
CA ALA A 211 -4.07 22.00 15.33
C ALA A 211 -4.06 20.96 16.47
N GLU A 212 -2.88 20.61 16.99
CA GLU A 212 -2.75 19.73 18.15
C GLU A 212 -3.38 20.33 19.41
N VAL A 213 -3.16 21.62 19.67
CA VAL A 213 -3.81 22.36 20.79
C VAL A 213 -5.33 22.34 20.64
N LEU A 214 -5.86 22.61 19.45
CA LEU A 214 -7.29 22.55 19.18
C LEU A 214 -7.86 21.13 19.38
N THR A 215 -7.11 20.11 18.96
CA THR A 215 -7.47 18.70 19.14
C THR A 215 -7.53 18.34 20.63
N LYS A 216 -6.47 18.61 21.39
CA LYS A 216 -6.42 18.37 22.84
C LYS A 216 -7.51 19.15 23.59
N THR A 217 -7.82 20.37 23.15
CA THR A 217 -8.93 21.18 23.69
C THR A 217 -10.27 20.49 23.43
N ARG A 218 -10.50 20.01 22.20
CA ARG A 218 -11.73 19.31 21.81
C ARG A 218 -11.89 18.00 22.58
N GLU A 219 -10.83 17.21 22.69
CA GLU A 219 -10.83 15.96 23.47
C GLU A 219 -11.19 16.21 24.93
N TYR A 220 -10.60 17.25 25.54
CA TYR A 220 -10.92 17.62 26.92
C TYR A 220 -12.40 18.00 27.07
N LEU A 221 -12.91 18.86 26.18
CA LEU A 221 -14.32 19.27 26.16
C LEU A 221 -15.25 18.07 26.04
N ASN A 222 -14.98 17.16 25.11
CA ASN A 222 -15.81 15.97 24.90
C ASN A 222 -15.74 15.01 26.10
N SER A 223 -14.56 14.82 26.71
CA SER A 223 -14.40 13.97 27.91
C SER A 223 -15.22 14.45 29.11
N LYS A 224 -15.63 15.72 29.09
CA LYS A 224 -16.48 16.36 30.10
C LYS A 224 -17.89 16.69 29.58
N TYR A 225 -18.26 16.14 28.41
CA TYR A 225 -19.57 16.28 27.78
C TYR A 225 -19.97 17.73 27.39
N TYR A 226 -19.00 18.58 27.06
CA TYR A 226 -19.22 19.89 26.47
C TYR A 226 -19.43 19.79 24.94
N VAL A 227 -20.38 18.96 24.51
CA VAL A 227 -20.56 18.50 23.12
C VAL A 227 -21.02 19.59 22.13
N ARG A 228 -21.39 20.78 22.63
CA ARG A 228 -21.79 21.94 21.81
C ARG A 228 -20.82 23.12 21.87
N THR A 229 -19.76 23.02 22.65
CA THR A 229 -18.86 24.15 22.84
C THR A 229 -18.19 24.51 21.52
N GLU A 230 -18.41 25.73 21.07
CA GLU A 230 -17.72 26.30 19.91
C GLU A 230 -16.41 26.92 20.37
N ILE A 231 -15.33 26.63 19.66
CA ILE A 231 -14.01 27.22 19.89
C ILE A 231 -13.78 28.24 18.77
N LYS A 232 -13.68 29.52 19.12
CA LYS A 232 -13.32 30.62 18.21
C LYS A 232 -11.88 31.06 18.48
N GLY A 233 -11.16 31.42 17.44
CA GLY A 233 -9.72 31.76 17.50
C GLY A 233 -8.82 30.60 17.05
N PRO A 234 -7.52 30.60 17.40
CA PRO A 234 -6.90 31.55 18.33
C PRO A 234 -6.67 32.93 17.73
N GLU A 235 -6.92 33.98 18.52
CA GLU A 235 -6.29 35.27 18.31
C GLU A 235 -4.87 35.21 18.87
N ILE A 236 -3.88 35.56 18.05
CA ILE A 236 -2.46 35.45 18.39
C ILE A 236 -1.92 36.84 18.68
N SER A 237 -1.43 37.06 19.90
CA SER A 237 -0.73 38.29 20.28
C SER A 237 0.73 38.00 20.62
N PHE A 238 1.64 38.71 19.97
CA PHE A 238 3.07 38.57 20.15
C PHE A 238 3.58 39.49 21.27
N ASN A 239 4.65 39.06 21.95
CA ASN A 239 5.41 39.94 22.83
C ASN A 239 6.29 40.90 22.02
N ALA A 240 6.92 41.88 22.69
CA ALA A 240 7.62 43.00 22.02
C ALA A 240 8.79 42.58 21.12
N ASP A 241 9.43 41.43 21.39
CA ASP A 241 10.50 40.87 20.57
C ASP A 241 10.04 39.73 19.65
N GLU A 242 8.73 39.45 19.61
CA GLU A 242 8.06 38.41 18.81
C GLU A 242 8.57 36.96 19.05
N SER A 243 9.37 36.75 20.09
CA SER A 243 9.89 35.43 20.47
C SER A 243 8.84 34.55 21.15
N ARG A 244 7.74 35.14 21.65
CA ARG A 244 6.64 34.43 22.30
C ARG A 244 5.29 34.95 21.89
N ALA A 245 4.35 34.03 21.74
CA ALA A 245 2.95 34.34 21.43
C ALA A 245 2.00 33.84 22.52
N GLN A 246 1.01 34.66 22.85
CA GLN A 246 -0.14 34.29 23.65
C GLN A 246 -1.30 33.93 22.71
N LEU A 247 -1.88 32.73 22.88
CA LEU A 247 -3.04 32.29 22.11
C LEU A 247 -4.31 32.50 22.93
N THR A 248 -5.22 33.32 22.40
CA THR A 248 -6.51 33.61 23.05
C THR A 248 -7.64 32.94 22.28
N PHE A 249 -8.37 32.06 22.97
CA PHE A 249 -9.54 31.36 22.45
C PHE A 249 -10.80 31.90 23.12
N ARG A 250 -11.88 32.02 22.35
CA ARG A 250 -13.21 32.34 22.87
C ARG A 250 -14.09 31.09 22.78
N LEU A 251 -14.68 30.69 23.91
CA LEU A 251 -15.60 29.57 23.98
C LEU A 251 -17.03 30.07 24.09
N GLU A 252 -17.91 29.49 23.27
CA GLU A 252 -19.35 29.73 23.31
C GLU A 252 -20.09 28.43 23.58
N LYS A 253 -21.31 28.50 24.12
CA LYS A 253 -22.16 27.33 24.41
C LYS A 253 -21.51 26.33 25.38
N VAL A 254 -20.97 26.86 26.48
CA VAL A 254 -20.15 26.15 27.49
C VAL A 254 -20.96 25.33 28.51
N ASP A 255 -22.08 24.75 28.08
CA ASP A 255 -22.89 23.86 28.94
C ASP A 255 -22.40 22.42 28.84
N ALA A 256 -22.19 21.78 29.99
CA ALA A 256 -21.92 20.34 30.08
C ALA A 256 -23.23 19.55 30.12
N TYR A 257 -23.32 18.49 29.31
CA TYR A 257 -24.53 17.67 29.19
C TYR A 257 -24.43 16.40 30.05
N GLN A 258 -25.42 16.21 30.92
CA GLN A 258 -25.62 14.98 31.67
C GLN A 258 -26.76 14.18 31.02
N ILE A 259 -26.50 12.93 30.70
CA ILE A 259 -27.47 12.07 30.02
C ILE A 259 -27.99 11.01 30.99
N GLU A 260 -29.31 10.91 31.07
CA GLU A 260 -30.03 9.87 31.82
C GLU A 260 -30.95 9.11 30.87
N TYR A 261 -31.06 7.79 31.07
CA TYR A 261 -31.96 6.93 30.33
C TYR A 261 -32.96 6.32 31.30
N LEU A 262 -34.23 6.37 30.94
CA LEU A 262 -35.33 5.76 31.68
C LEU A 262 -36.04 4.76 30.76
N GLY A 263 -36.37 3.58 31.28
CA GLY A 263 -37.11 2.56 30.54
C GLY A 263 -36.28 1.59 29.69
N ASN A 264 -34.95 1.79 29.60
CA ASN A 264 -34.06 0.84 28.94
C ASN A 264 -33.79 -0.40 29.82
N ARG A 265 -34.36 -1.55 29.43
CA ARG A 265 -34.24 -2.83 30.17
C ARG A 265 -33.42 -3.84 29.38
N GLU A 266 -33.60 -3.89 28.07
CA GLU A 266 -32.92 -4.83 27.17
C GLU A 266 -31.53 -4.33 26.77
N ILE A 267 -31.31 -3.01 26.68
CA ILE A 267 -30.00 -2.42 26.40
C ILE A 267 -29.50 -1.62 27.60
N SER A 268 -28.33 -1.99 28.14
CA SER A 268 -27.74 -1.30 29.29
C SER A 268 -27.39 0.16 28.96
N SER A 269 -27.49 1.04 29.96
CA SER A 269 -27.14 2.46 29.82
C SER A 269 -25.68 2.66 29.40
N SER A 270 -24.77 1.76 29.82
CA SER A 270 -23.37 1.76 29.36
C SER A 270 -23.26 1.48 27.86
N THR A 271 -24.04 0.54 27.33
CA THR A 271 -24.07 0.22 25.90
C THR A 271 -24.62 1.39 25.10
N LEU A 272 -25.67 2.06 25.59
CA LEU A 272 -26.22 3.27 24.98
C LEU A 272 -25.18 4.39 24.94
N ASN A 273 -24.52 4.69 26.07
CA ASN A 273 -23.47 5.70 26.14
C ASN A 273 -22.31 5.43 25.18
N ASN A 274 -21.85 4.19 25.11
CA ASN A 274 -20.78 3.79 24.20
C ASN A 274 -21.22 3.93 22.74
N SER A 275 -22.46 3.55 22.42
CA SER A 275 -22.99 3.60 21.05
C SER A 275 -23.27 5.02 20.57
N LEU A 276 -23.56 5.95 21.48
CA LEU A 276 -23.69 7.37 21.15
C LEU A 276 -22.35 8.06 20.88
N ASP A 277 -21.24 7.42 21.30
CA ASP A 277 -19.87 7.91 21.19
C ASP A 277 -19.71 9.37 21.63
N LEU A 278 -20.28 9.68 22.79
CA LEU A 278 -20.34 11.05 23.31
C LEU A 278 -18.94 11.66 23.56
N GLY A 279 -17.91 10.82 23.69
CA GLY A 279 -16.51 11.23 23.84
C GLY A 279 -15.89 11.82 22.55
N ASN A 280 -16.50 11.57 21.40
CA ASN A 280 -16.10 12.17 20.12
C ASN A 280 -17.23 12.99 19.47
N PHE A 281 -18.34 13.16 20.18
CA PHE A 281 -19.53 13.79 19.64
C PHE A 281 -19.47 15.32 19.76
N TYR A 282 -19.55 15.99 18.60
CA TYR A 282 -19.84 17.42 18.50
C TYR A 282 -21.15 17.61 17.74
N SER A 283 -22.05 18.46 18.25
CA SER A 283 -23.27 18.82 17.55
C SER A 283 -23.36 20.33 17.37
N ALA A 284 -23.64 20.78 16.14
CA ALA A 284 -24.04 22.16 15.88
C ALA A 284 -25.54 22.39 16.15
N ASN A 285 -26.34 21.33 16.28
CA ASN A 285 -27.78 21.39 16.44
C ASN A 285 -28.16 22.00 17.80
N PRO A 286 -29.05 23.02 17.85
CA PRO A 286 -29.58 23.53 19.11
C PRO A 286 -30.30 22.48 19.98
N ASN A 287 -30.89 21.47 19.36
CA ASN A 287 -31.63 20.40 20.03
C ASN A 287 -30.88 19.05 19.93
N ILE A 288 -29.87 18.87 20.77
CA ILE A 288 -29.10 17.61 20.87
C ILE A 288 -30.01 16.41 21.19
N GLY A 289 -31.03 16.64 22.02
CA GLY A 289 -31.97 15.59 22.43
C GLY A 289 -32.59 14.90 21.22
N SER A 290 -33.01 15.66 20.21
CA SER A 290 -33.57 15.11 18.97
C SER A 290 -32.57 14.27 18.16
N GLU A 291 -31.31 14.71 18.08
CA GLU A 291 -30.25 14.02 17.34
C GLU A 291 -29.87 12.71 18.02
N LEU A 292 -29.66 12.74 19.34
CA LEU A 292 -29.36 11.55 20.12
C LEU A 292 -30.57 10.59 20.16
N THR A 293 -31.79 11.11 20.21
CA THR A 293 -33.03 10.31 20.10
C THR A 293 -33.03 9.47 18.82
N ALA A 294 -32.68 10.08 17.68
CA ALA A 294 -32.58 9.35 16.41
C ALA A 294 -31.50 8.25 16.45
N LYS A 295 -30.34 8.53 17.05
CA LYS A 295 -29.27 7.53 17.22
C LYS A 295 -29.70 6.36 18.11
N ILE A 296 -30.31 6.64 19.26
CA ILE A 296 -30.86 5.60 20.16
C ILE A 296 -31.91 4.78 19.42
N LYS A 297 -32.86 5.44 18.75
CA LYS A 297 -33.91 4.77 17.98
C LYS A 297 -33.32 3.82 16.93
N ASN A 298 -32.33 4.29 16.16
CA ASN A 298 -31.67 3.47 15.14
C ASN A 298 -30.93 2.27 15.73
N LEU A 299 -30.31 2.41 16.90
CA LEU A 299 -29.66 1.30 17.61
C LEU A 299 -30.66 0.22 18.05
N TYR A 300 -31.84 0.62 18.54
CA TYR A 300 -32.89 -0.34 18.88
C TYR A 300 -33.49 -0.99 17.63
N LEU A 301 -33.72 -0.22 16.56
CA LEU A 301 -34.19 -0.73 15.26
C LEU A 301 -33.23 -1.76 14.66
N SER A 302 -31.91 -1.50 14.69
CA SER A 302 -30.88 -2.44 14.20
C SER A 302 -30.76 -3.71 15.05
N ARG A 303 -31.35 -3.71 16.25
CA ARG A 303 -31.49 -4.89 17.10
C ARG A 303 -32.86 -5.57 16.97
N GLY A 304 -33.76 -5.09 16.12
CA GLY A 304 -35.07 -5.71 15.87
C GLY A 304 -36.21 -5.22 16.78
N PHE A 305 -36.01 -4.12 17.51
CA PHE A 305 -37.07 -3.46 18.29
C PHE A 305 -37.85 -2.51 17.38
N ALA A 306 -38.73 -3.05 16.54
CA ALA A 306 -39.40 -2.28 15.49
C ALA A 306 -40.40 -1.22 16.01
N ARG A 307 -40.78 -1.29 17.29
CA ARG A 307 -41.77 -0.42 17.93
C ARG A 307 -41.18 0.47 19.03
N ILE A 308 -39.88 0.73 18.94
CA ILE A 308 -39.16 1.64 19.83
C ILE A 308 -39.75 3.05 19.74
N GLU A 309 -40.10 3.60 20.90
CA GLU A 309 -40.39 5.02 21.06
C GLU A 309 -39.39 5.64 22.03
N VAL A 310 -38.84 6.80 21.65
CA VAL A 310 -37.87 7.52 22.46
C VAL A 310 -38.27 8.98 22.47
N GLN A 311 -38.44 9.53 23.66
CA GLN A 311 -38.70 10.95 23.88
C GLN A 311 -37.53 11.53 24.69
N SER A 312 -37.07 12.74 24.33
CA SER A 312 -36.01 13.42 25.04
C SER A 312 -36.53 14.70 25.69
N GLU A 313 -36.21 14.90 26.96
CA GLU A 313 -36.44 16.15 27.68
C GLU A 313 -35.09 16.77 28.04
N ASP A 314 -34.88 18.03 27.67
CA ASP A 314 -33.67 18.80 27.98
C ASP A 314 -34.02 19.91 28.96
N ILE A 315 -33.52 19.79 30.18
CA ILE A 315 -33.76 20.72 31.29
C ILE A 315 -32.45 21.31 31.81
N GLU A 316 -32.52 22.51 32.36
CA GLU A 316 -31.37 23.10 33.05
C GLU A 316 -31.00 22.26 34.29
N GLY A 317 -29.70 22.01 34.45
CA GLY A 317 -29.15 21.27 35.57
C GLY A 317 -29.12 22.11 36.85
N ARG A 318 -28.94 21.45 37.99
CA ARG A 318 -28.90 22.12 39.32
C ARG A 318 -27.66 23.00 39.52
N ARG A 319 -26.62 22.84 38.70
CA ARG A 319 -25.37 23.61 38.76
C ARG A 319 -25.29 24.57 37.56
N PRO A 320 -24.67 25.75 37.70
CA PRO A 320 -24.41 26.63 36.56
C PRO A 320 -23.69 25.88 35.44
N PHE A 321 -24.02 26.21 34.18
CA PHE A 321 -23.42 25.61 32.98
C PHE A 321 -23.57 24.08 32.88
N THR A 322 -24.64 23.52 33.46
CA THR A 322 -25.00 22.11 33.29
C THR A 322 -26.40 21.98 32.74
N ARG A 323 -26.60 21.06 31.80
CA ARG A 323 -27.90 20.67 31.27
C ARG A 323 -28.08 19.18 31.45
N LYS A 324 -29.31 18.75 31.69
CA LYS A 324 -29.67 17.34 31.86
C LYS A 324 -30.63 16.94 30.75
N ILE A 325 -30.22 15.95 29.95
CA ILE A 325 -31.07 15.33 28.94
C ILE A 325 -31.55 13.98 29.47
N THR A 326 -32.85 13.82 29.60
CA THR A 326 -33.49 12.58 30.02
C THR A 326 -34.15 11.92 28.81
N PHE A 327 -33.76 10.70 28.47
CA PHE A 327 -34.38 9.90 27.43
C PHE A 327 -35.37 8.91 28.04
N ASN A 328 -36.66 9.11 27.77
CA ASN A 328 -37.72 8.18 28.09
C ASN A 328 -37.85 7.18 26.94
N ILE A 329 -37.47 5.92 27.19
CA ILE A 329 -37.37 4.85 26.21
C ILE A 329 -38.47 3.82 26.46
N GLU A 330 -39.38 3.66 25.51
CA GLU A 330 -40.31 2.53 25.44
C GLU A 330 -39.79 1.54 24.39
N GLU A 331 -39.05 0.52 24.84
CA GLU A 331 -38.33 -0.40 23.95
C GLU A 331 -39.26 -1.18 23.01
N GLY A 332 -40.44 -1.55 23.49
CA GLY A 332 -41.36 -2.47 22.80
C GLY A 332 -40.79 -3.89 22.69
N PRO A 333 -41.55 -4.84 22.13
CA PRO A 333 -41.07 -6.20 21.93
C PRO A 333 -40.10 -6.27 20.74
N LYS A 334 -39.13 -7.18 20.82
CA LYS A 334 -38.31 -7.58 19.67
C LYS A 334 -39.18 -8.36 18.68
N VAL A 335 -39.33 -7.86 17.46
CA VAL A 335 -40.29 -8.41 16.49
C VAL A 335 -39.64 -9.50 15.65
N LYS A 336 -40.16 -10.72 15.71
CA LYS A 336 -39.73 -11.83 14.85
C LYS A 336 -40.54 -11.93 13.57
N ILE A 337 -39.88 -12.25 12.45
CA ILE A 337 -40.53 -12.59 11.20
C ILE A 337 -41.01 -14.04 11.29
N SER A 338 -42.33 -14.22 11.28
CA SER A 338 -42.99 -15.53 11.37
C SER A 338 -42.93 -16.31 10.05
N LYS A 339 -43.15 -15.62 8.92
CA LYS A 339 -43.05 -16.18 7.56
C LYS A 339 -42.87 -15.07 6.52
N PHE A 340 -42.25 -15.46 5.41
CA PHE A 340 -42.32 -14.75 4.14
C PHE A 340 -43.28 -15.50 3.23
N ASP A 341 -44.24 -14.78 2.66
CA ASP A 341 -45.29 -15.34 1.80
C ASP A 341 -45.22 -14.66 0.44
N PHE A 342 -44.69 -15.38 -0.56
CA PHE A 342 -44.51 -14.87 -1.91
C PHE A 342 -45.68 -15.31 -2.80
N SER A 343 -46.23 -14.36 -3.53
CA SER A 343 -47.34 -14.54 -4.47
C SER A 343 -47.12 -13.70 -5.74
N GLY A 344 -47.91 -13.91 -6.78
CA GLY A 344 -47.80 -13.18 -8.05
C GLY A 344 -47.39 -14.09 -9.22
N SER A 345 -46.72 -13.51 -10.21
CA SER A 345 -46.22 -14.22 -11.40
C SER A 345 -44.79 -14.68 -11.12
N ILE A 346 -44.68 -15.85 -10.50
CA ILE A 346 -43.41 -16.46 -10.09
C ILE A 346 -43.24 -17.84 -10.74
N SER A 347 -42.03 -18.16 -11.18
CA SER A 347 -41.66 -19.41 -11.87
C SER A 347 -41.26 -20.54 -10.91
N ARG A 348 -40.85 -20.19 -9.67
CA ARG A 348 -40.38 -21.14 -8.65
C ARG A 348 -41.30 -21.15 -7.42
N SER A 349 -41.09 -22.11 -6.51
CA SER A 349 -41.86 -22.20 -5.26
C SER A 349 -41.67 -20.94 -4.37
N PRO A 350 -42.68 -20.43 -3.66
CA PRO A 350 -42.55 -19.31 -2.73
C PRO A 350 -41.38 -19.43 -1.72
N GLU A 351 -41.08 -20.65 -1.28
CA GLU A 351 -39.98 -20.96 -0.36
C GLU A 351 -38.60 -20.66 -0.96
N TYR A 352 -38.46 -20.73 -2.28
CA TYR A 352 -37.22 -20.38 -2.98
C TYR A 352 -36.92 -18.89 -2.79
N TYR A 353 -37.88 -18.00 -3.06
CA TYR A 353 -37.73 -16.56 -2.89
C TYR A 353 -37.58 -16.16 -1.44
N ALA A 354 -38.27 -16.84 -0.52
CA ALA A 354 -38.09 -16.60 0.91
C ALA A 354 -36.64 -16.89 1.35
N ARG A 355 -36.04 -17.99 0.88
CA ARG A 355 -34.63 -18.30 1.15
C ARG A 355 -33.69 -17.33 0.46
N LEU A 356 -33.97 -16.98 -0.80
CA LEU A 356 -33.15 -16.04 -1.57
C LEU A 356 -33.16 -14.64 -0.95
N LEU A 357 -34.34 -14.11 -0.59
CA LEU A 357 -34.49 -12.86 0.13
C LEU A 357 -33.67 -12.86 1.42
N LYS A 358 -33.79 -13.89 2.26
CA LYS A 358 -33.00 -13.99 3.49
C LYS A 358 -31.50 -13.94 3.19
N LYS A 359 -31.02 -14.72 2.22
CA LYS A 359 -29.61 -14.75 1.81
C LYS A 359 -29.10 -13.37 1.35
N LEU A 360 -29.93 -12.62 0.63
CA LEU A 360 -29.59 -11.29 0.09
C LEU A 360 -29.81 -10.16 1.10
N SER A 361 -30.44 -10.43 2.24
CA SER A 361 -30.75 -9.44 3.28
C SER A 361 -29.68 -9.42 4.38
N SER A 362 -29.80 -8.47 5.29
CA SER A 362 -28.94 -8.34 6.47
C SER A 362 -29.00 -9.56 7.41
N ASP A 363 -28.00 -9.68 8.29
CA ASP A 363 -27.97 -10.65 9.40
C ASP A 363 -29.25 -10.67 10.24
N LEU A 364 -29.84 -9.49 10.45
CA LEU A 364 -30.99 -9.35 11.31
C LEU A 364 -32.19 -10.07 10.68
N ILE A 365 -32.40 -9.87 9.37
CA ILE A 365 -33.42 -10.57 8.59
C ILE A 365 -33.11 -12.06 8.49
N GLN A 366 -31.83 -12.45 8.31
CA GLN A 366 -31.42 -13.86 8.29
C GLN A 366 -31.73 -14.59 9.61
N LYS A 367 -31.65 -13.88 10.74
CA LYS A 367 -32.00 -14.36 12.09
C LYS A 367 -33.50 -14.20 12.41
N ASP A 368 -34.32 -13.93 11.41
CA ASP A 368 -35.77 -13.77 11.51
C ASP A 368 -36.21 -12.61 12.41
N TYR A 369 -35.47 -11.50 12.45
CA TYR A 369 -35.89 -10.27 13.13
C TYR A 369 -36.33 -9.22 12.12
N TYR A 370 -37.42 -8.53 12.42
CA TYR A 370 -37.99 -7.54 11.51
C TYR A 370 -37.31 -6.18 11.66
N ASN A 371 -36.83 -5.66 10.53
CA ASN A 371 -36.45 -4.27 10.36
C ASN A 371 -36.92 -3.83 8.98
N LYS A 372 -37.74 -2.78 8.92
CA LYS A 372 -38.35 -2.34 7.67
C LYS A 372 -37.31 -1.89 6.63
N VAL A 373 -36.34 -1.07 7.04
CA VAL A 373 -35.33 -0.50 6.14
C VAL A 373 -34.46 -1.60 5.55
N GLU A 374 -33.97 -2.51 6.39
CA GLU A 374 -33.12 -3.62 5.95
C GLU A 374 -33.89 -4.62 5.07
N LEU A 375 -35.19 -4.80 5.33
CA LEU A 375 -36.05 -5.65 4.51
C LEU A 375 -36.34 -5.01 3.14
N ASP A 376 -36.59 -3.70 3.10
CA ASP A 376 -36.78 -2.95 1.85
C ASP A 376 -35.49 -2.99 0.98
N GLN A 377 -34.32 -2.92 1.60
CA GLN A 377 -33.03 -3.15 0.92
C GLN A 377 -32.90 -4.58 0.39
N GLY A 378 -33.32 -5.58 1.18
CA GLY A 378 -33.36 -6.97 0.76
C GLY A 378 -34.28 -7.22 -0.44
N PHE A 379 -35.43 -6.51 -0.50
CA PHE A 379 -36.34 -6.54 -1.64
C PHE A 379 -35.71 -5.96 -2.91
N GLU A 380 -35.02 -4.83 -2.81
CA GLU A 380 -34.27 -4.29 -3.95
C GLU A 380 -33.14 -5.22 -4.39
N ALA A 381 -32.41 -5.83 -3.45
CA ALA A 381 -31.38 -6.82 -3.76
C ALA A 381 -31.97 -8.05 -4.45
N LEU A 382 -33.13 -8.54 -4.00
CA LEU A 382 -33.86 -9.63 -4.66
C LEU A 382 -34.27 -9.27 -6.09
N ARG A 383 -34.80 -8.06 -6.29
CA ARG A 383 -35.17 -7.57 -7.62
C ARG A 383 -33.96 -7.53 -8.56
N VAL A 384 -32.86 -6.94 -8.12
CA VAL A 384 -31.61 -6.86 -8.89
C VAL A 384 -31.03 -8.24 -9.19
N GLU A 385 -31.05 -9.15 -8.21
CA GLU A 385 -30.60 -10.53 -8.41
C GLU A 385 -31.43 -11.27 -9.48
N LEU A 386 -32.75 -11.10 -9.48
CA LEU A 386 -33.61 -11.69 -10.51
C LEU A 386 -33.32 -11.10 -11.89
N GLN A 387 -33.11 -9.78 -11.98
CA GLN A 387 -32.68 -9.13 -13.22
C GLN A 387 -31.34 -9.70 -13.72
N ASN A 388 -30.40 -9.96 -12.81
CA ASN A 388 -29.12 -10.59 -13.14
C ASN A 388 -29.27 -12.05 -13.59
N GLN A 389 -30.35 -12.75 -13.19
CA GLN A 389 -30.71 -14.10 -13.66
C GLN A 389 -31.51 -14.10 -14.98
N GLY A 390 -31.68 -12.94 -15.62
CA GLY A 390 -32.36 -12.81 -16.92
C GLY A 390 -33.85 -12.46 -16.84
N TYR A 391 -34.37 -12.16 -15.65
CA TYR A 391 -35.73 -11.64 -15.45
C TYR A 391 -35.71 -10.10 -15.46
N LEU A 392 -35.44 -9.49 -16.61
CA LEU A 392 -35.13 -8.06 -16.71
C LEU A 392 -36.25 -7.14 -16.24
N LEU A 393 -37.50 -7.59 -16.41
CA LEU A 393 -38.70 -6.87 -15.98
C LEU A 393 -39.14 -7.21 -14.55
N ALA A 394 -38.32 -7.94 -13.80
CA ALA A 394 -38.63 -8.32 -12.43
C ALA A 394 -38.95 -7.08 -11.58
N LYS A 395 -40.09 -7.13 -10.90
CA LYS A 395 -40.59 -6.05 -10.05
C LYS A 395 -41.36 -6.59 -8.86
N ILE A 396 -41.28 -5.86 -7.76
CA ILE A 396 -42.09 -6.12 -6.58
C ILE A 396 -43.30 -5.18 -6.66
N ASN A 397 -44.47 -5.73 -6.94
CA ASN A 397 -45.70 -4.95 -7.14
C ASN A 397 -46.22 -4.36 -5.82
N SER A 398 -46.13 -5.13 -4.73
CA SER A 398 -46.53 -4.67 -3.41
C SER A 398 -45.94 -5.52 -2.29
N THR A 399 -45.76 -4.90 -1.13
CA THR A 399 -45.38 -5.58 0.11
C THR A 399 -46.38 -5.18 1.20
N ARG A 400 -46.80 -6.15 2.02
CA ARG A 400 -47.65 -5.89 3.20
C ARG A 400 -47.14 -6.67 4.39
N THR A 401 -47.31 -6.10 5.58
CA THR A 401 -46.93 -6.73 6.84
C THR A 401 -48.14 -6.88 7.74
N GLN A 402 -48.25 -8.01 8.43
CA GLN A 402 -49.33 -8.29 9.37
C GLN A 402 -48.74 -8.73 10.70
N TYR A 403 -49.02 -7.99 11.75
CA TYR A 403 -48.58 -8.33 13.11
C TYR A 403 -49.54 -9.31 13.77
N ASN A 404 -49.01 -10.17 14.63
CA ASN A 404 -49.83 -10.95 15.54
C ASN A 404 -50.45 -10.06 16.64
N LYS A 405 -51.39 -10.61 17.42
CA LYS A 405 -52.10 -9.85 18.47
C LYS A 405 -51.16 -9.19 19.49
N GLU A 406 -50.09 -9.88 19.86
CA GLU A 406 -49.06 -9.41 20.81
C GLU A 406 -48.06 -8.44 20.19
N LYS A 407 -48.08 -8.25 18.87
CA LYS A 407 -47.18 -7.40 18.09
C LYS A 407 -45.69 -7.73 18.26
N ASN A 408 -45.36 -8.96 18.67
CA ASN A 408 -44.00 -9.50 18.78
C ASN A 408 -43.63 -10.40 17.58
N GLN A 409 -44.58 -10.69 16.68
CA GLN A 409 -44.33 -11.39 15.42
C GLN A 409 -44.99 -10.68 14.25
N VAL A 410 -44.37 -10.76 13.08
CA VAL A 410 -44.88 -10.20 11.83
C VAL A 410 -44.82 -11.23 10.71
N SER A 411 -45.87 -11.32 9.89
CA SER A 411 -45.86 -12.03 8.62
C SER A 411 -45.69 -11.03 7.49
N VAL A 412 -44.76 -11.30 6.57
CA VAL A 412 -44.45 -10.44 5.44
C VAL A 412 -44.99 -11.09 4.17
N TYR A 413 -45.90 -10.42 3.47
CA TYR A 413 -46.45 -10.87 2.20
C TYR A 413 -45.89 -10.02 1.07
N VAL A 414 -45.40 -10.66 0.03
CA VAL A 414 -44.72 -10.03 -1.11
C VAL A 414 -45.44 -10.46 -2.39
N ASN A 415 -45.84 -9.49 -3.20
CA ASN A 415 -46.33 -9.74 -4.55
C ASN A 415 -45.18 -9.48 -5.53
N LEU A 416 -44.59 -10.55 -6.05
CA LEU A 416 -43.47 -10.53 -6.98
C LEU A 416 -43.98 -10.86 -8.39
N ASP A 417 -43.57 -10.07 -9.36
CA ASP A 417 -43.72 -10.37 -10.78
C ASP A 417 -42.31 -10.49 -11.35
N GLU A 418 -41.89 -11.71 -11.66
CA GLU A 418 -40.61 -11.97 -12.29
C GLU A 418 -40.54 -11.42 -13.72
N GLY A 419 -41.67 -11.34 -14.41
CA GLY A 419 -41.67 -11.16 -15.86
C GLY A 419 -41.12 -12.38 -16.60
N PRO A 420 -41.02 -12.29 -17.95
CA PRO A 420 -40.47 -13.36 -18.76
C PRO A 420 -38.96 -13.50 -18.57
N LEU A 421 -38.46 -14.73 -18.70
CA LEU A 421 -37.02 -15.00 -18.81
C LEU A 421 -36.53 -14.58 -20.21
N THR A 422 -35.61 -13.63 -20.27
CA THR A 422 -35.02 -13.17 -21.54
C THR A 422 -33.87 -14.09 -21.94
N GLN A 423 -33.94 -14.68 -23.14
CA GLN A 423 -32.89 -15.53 -23.72
C GLN A 423 -32.12 -14.81 -24.81
N ILE A 424 -30.86 -15.21 -25.03
CA ILE A 424 -30.04 -14.70 -26.12
C ILE A 424 -30.55 -15.28 -27.45
N GLU A 425 -30.99 -14.42 -28.37
CA GLU A 425 -31.44 -14.82 -29.71
C GLU A 425 -30.26 -15.11 -30.64
N GLY A 426 -29.22 -14.29 -30.54
CA GLY A 426 -28.01 -14.40 -31.33
C GLY A 426 -27.00 -13.31 -31.00
N ILE A 427 -25.73 -13.62 -31.27
CA ILE A 427 -24.59 -12.73 -31.03
C ILE A 427 -23.99 -12.28 -32.36
N GLN A 428 -23.90 -10.97 -32.56
CA GLN A 428 -23.37 -10.37 -33.78
C GLN A 428 -22.19 -9.43 -33.46
N PHE A 429 -21.12 -9.54 -34.24
CA PHE A 429 -19.98 -8.62 -34.20
C PHE A 429 -19.97 -7.78 -35.47
N ILE A 430 -19.72 -6.47 -35.33
CA ILE A 430 -19.64 -5.50 -36.43
C ILE A 430 -18.34 -4.71 -36.25
N GLY A 431 -17.53 -4.57 -37.30
CA GLY A 431 -16.27 -3.83 -37.26
C GLY A 431 -15.05 -4.65 -36.85
N ASN A 432 -15.16 -5.98 -36.81
CA ASN A 432 -14.07 -6.92 -36.55
C ASN A 432 -13.34 -7.33 -37.84
N ASP A 433 -12.65 -6.40 -38.48
CA ASP A 433 -12.01 -6.65 -39.78
C ASP A 433 -10.78 -7.57 -39.68
N THR A 434 -10.03 -7.45 -38.57
CA THR A 434 -8.77 -8.20 -38.39
C THR A 434 -8.95 -9.49 -37.61
N VAL A 435 -9.93 -9.54 -36.69
CA VAL A 435 -10.22 -10.73 -35.88
C VAL A 435 -11.46 -11.48 -36.41
N PRO A 436 -11.36 -12.79 -36.70
CA PRO A 436 -12.52 -13.58 -37.11
C PRO A 436 -13.60 -13.63 -36.03
N ALA A 437 -14.87 -13.48 -36.42
CA ALA A 437 -16.02 -13.53 -35.51
C ALA A 437 -16.08 -14.82 -34.68
N ALA A 438 -15.65 -15.96 -35.23
CA ALA A 438 -15.58 -17.24 -34.50
C ALA A 438 -14.62 -17.20 -33.30
N ALA A 439 -13.55 -16.39 -33.36
CA ALA A 439 -12.64 -16.21 -32.23
C ALA A 439 -13.24 -15.28 -31.17
N LEU A 440 -13.97 -14.25 -31.58
CA LEU A 440 -14.69 -13.35 -30.67
C LEU A 440 -15.84 -14.05 -29.96
N LEU A 441 -16.57 -14.93 -30.65
CA LEU A 441 -17.62 -15.74 -30.06
C LEU A 441 -17.08 -16.63 -28.93
N LYS A 442 -15.90 -17.25 -29.14
CA LYS A 442 -15.21 -18.01 -28.09
C LYS A 442 -14.72 -17.14 -26.93
N ALA A 443 -14.27 -15.91 -27.19
CA ALA A 443 -13.80 -15.00 -26.15
C ALA A 443 -14.95 -14.47 -25.28
N VAL A 444 -16.10 -14.23 -25.89
CA VAL A 444 -17.32 -13.75 -25.22
C VAL A 444 -17.85 -14.75 -24.18
N ASP A 445 -17.67 -16.05 -24.40
CA ASP A 445 -18.12 -17.11 -23.48
C ASP A 445 -19.65 -17.03 -23.23
N LEU A 446 -20.41 -16.76 -24.29
CA LEU A 446 -21.87 -16.80 -24.30
C LEU A 446 -22.35 -17.73 -25.42
N GLU A 447 -23.45 -18.43 -25.16
CA GLU A 447 -24.10 -19.34 -26.09
C GLU A 447 -25.44 -18.79 -26.57
N ASP A 448 -25.85 -19.17 -27.78
CA ASP A 448 -27.20 -18.86 -28.26
C ASP A 448 -28.24 -19.63 -27.42
N HIS A 449 -29.42 -19.04 -27.23
CA HIS A 449 -30.57 -19.58 -26.48
C HIS A 449 -30.39 -19.75 -24.96
N GLN A 450 -29.24 -19.40 -24.38
CA GLN A 450 -29.10 -19.35 -22.94
C GLN A 450 -29.79 -18.09 -22.35
N PRO A 451 -30.17 -18.08 -21.07
CA PRO A 451 -30.68 -16.89 -20.39
C PRO A 451 -29.66 -15.73 -20.43
N LEU A 452 -30.12 -14.51 -20.67
CA LEU A 452 -29.26 -13.33 -20.64
C LEU A 452 -28.97 -12.92 -19.19
N HIS A 453 -27.81 -13.31 -18.66
CA HIS A 453 -27.35 -12.82 -17.37
C HIS A 453 -26.52 -11.54 -17.55
N LEU A 454 -26.91 -10.44 -16.90
CA LEU A 454 -26.22 -9.14 -17.04
C LEU A 454 -24.75 -9.22 -16.58
N THR A 455 -24.48 -9.99 -15.53
CA THR A 455 -23.11 -10.20 -15.03
C THR A 455 -22.23 -11.00 -16.01
N GLU A 456 -22.84 -11.88 -16.81
CA GLU A 456 -22.12 -12.62 -17.86
C GLU A 456 -21.89 -11.74 -19.08
N LEU A 457 -22.85 -10.88 -19.42
CA LEU A 457 -22.70 -9.88 -20.48
C LEU A 457 -21.57 -8.88 -20.19
N GLU A 458 -21.49 -8.38 -18.96
CA GLU A 458 -20.39 -7.50 -18.53
C GLU A 458 -19.03 -8.21 -18.63
N ARG A 459 -18.99 -9.49 -18.22
CA ARG A 459 -17.79 -10.33 -18.35
C ARG A 459 -17.41 -10.54 -19.81
N ALA A 460 -18.39 -10.80 -20.68
CA ALA A 460 -18.19 -10.93 -22.12
C ALA A 460 -17.59 -9.66 -22.74
N ILE A 461 -18.13 -8.49 -22.39
CA ILE A 461 -17.59 -7.19 -22.82
C ILE A 461 -16.12 -7.06 -22.42
N GLN A 462 -15.80 -7.39 -21.16
CA GLN A 462 -14.43 -7.31 -20.67
C GLN A 462 -13.51 -8.34 -21.36
N ASN A 463 -13.99 -9.56 -21.59
CA ASN A 463 -13.23 -10.60 -22.27
C ASN A 463 -12.87 -10.21 -23.71
N ILE A 464 -13.81 -9.61 -24.47
CA ILE A 464 -13.52 -9.09 -25.82
C ILE A 464 -12.42 -8.02 -25.74
N LYS A 465 -12.57 -7.03 -24.84
CA LYS A 465 -11.60 -5.96 -24.67
C LYS A 465 -10.21 -6.52 -24.36
N THR A 466 -10.12 -7.39 -23.36
CA THR A 466 -8.87 -8.06 -22.98
C THR A 466 -8.30 -8.89 -24.11
N TYR A 467 -9.10 -9.66 -24.84
CA TYR A 467 -8.64 -10.45 -25.99
C TYR A 467 -8.00 -9.57 -27.08
N TYR A 468 -8.60 -8.43 -27.41
CA TYR A 468 -8.03 -7.47 -28.37
C TYR A 468 -6.76 -6.83 -27.84
N GLN A 469 -6.77 -6.36 -26.59
CA GLN A 469 -5.63 -5.71 -25.96
C GLN A 469 -4.41 -6.65 -25.88
N GLU A 470 -4.63 -7.94 -25.57
CA GLU A 470 -3.58 -8.97 -25.55
C GLU A 470 -3.04 -9.33 -26.94
N LYS A 471 -3.75 -8.97 -28.02
CA LYS A 471 -3.24 -9.02 -29.40
C LYS A 471 -2.57 -7.72 -29.85
N GLY A 472 -2.52 -6.71 -28.99
CA GLY A 472 -1.88 -5.42 -29.24
C GLY A 472 -2.80 -4.31 -29.70
N TYR A 473 -4.12 -4.52 -29.67
CA TYR A 473 -5.12 -3.50 -29.99
C TYR A 473 -5.53 -2.76 -28.72
N ILE A 474 -4.60 -1.98 -28.17
CA ILE A 474 -4.76 -1.36 -26.83
C ILE A 474 -5.86 -0.28 -26.78
N ASP A 475 -6.14 0.35 -27.92
CA ASP A 475 -7.17 1.39 -28.07
C ASP A 475 -8.53 0.82 -28.52
N MET A 476 -8.71 -0.51 -28.49
CA MET A 476 -9.96 -1.13 -28.85
C MET A 476 -11.09 -0.64 -27.94
N VAL A 477 -12.21 -0.24 -28.56
CA VAL A 477 -13.42 0.17 -27.84
C VAL A 477 -14.67 -0.44 -28.46
N LEU A 478 -15.70 -0.60 -27.65
CA LEU A 478 -17.05 -0.88 -28.12
C LEU A 478 -17.78 0.44 -28.32
N LEU A 479 -18.16 0.73 -29.56
CA LEU A 479 -18.84 1.97 -29.95
C LEU A 479 -20.25 2.09 -29.37
N ASN A 480 -20.83 0.96 -28.98
CA ASN A 480 -22.21 0.84 -28.52
C ASN A 480 -22.30 0.24 -27.11
N GLU A 481 -21.23 0.35 -26.30
CA GLU A 481 -21.21 -0.20 -24.93
C GLU A 481 -22.34 0.31 -24.04
N LYS A 482 -22.78 1.56 -24.25
CA LYS A 482 -23.83 2.22 -23.45
C LYS A 482 -25.22 2.15 -24.06
N GLU A 483 -25.34 1.98 -25.37
CA GLU A 483 -26.59 2.08 -26.12
C GLU A 483 -26.57 1.06 -27.27
N ASP A 484 -27.69 0.40 -27.57
CA ASP A 484 -27.84 -0.56 -28.68
C ASP A 484 -26.94 -1.81 -28.64
N LEU A 485 -26.31 -2.14 -27.51
CA LEU A 485 -25.61 -3.42 -27.35
C LEU A 485 -26.58 -4.59 -27.25
N VAL A 486 -27.68 -4.37 -26.54
CA VAL A 486 -28.76 -5.33 -26.35
C VAL A 486 -30.02 -4.77 -26.99
N THR A 487 -30.60 -5.52 -27.91
CA THR A 487 -31.89 -5.20 -28.53
C THR A 487 -32.89 -6.26 -28.16
N TYR A 488 -34.02 -5.84 -27.59
CA TYR A 488 -35.07 -6.76 -27.11
C TYR A 488 -36.19 -6.90 -28.14
N ASN A 489 -36.81 -8.07 -28.19
CA ASN A 489 -38.06 -8.25 -28.92
C ASN A 489 -39.25 -7.61 -28.17
N ASP A 490 -40.38 -7.44 -28.85
CA ASP A 490 -41.57 -6.75 -28.30
C ASP A 490 -42.06 -7.32 -26.95
N ASN A 491 -41.83 -8.62 -26.72
CA ASN A 491 -42.27 -9.32 -25.51
C ASN A 491 -41.17 -9.45 -24.43
N ASN A 492 -39.97 -8.92 -24.65
CA ASN A 492 -38.77 -9.04 -23.79
C ASN A 492 -38.38 -10.49 -23.44
N THR A 493 -38.75 -11.47 -24.27
CA THR A 493 -38.37 -12.88 -24.11
C THR A 493 -37.07 -13.21 -24.82
N GLN A 494 -36.67 -12.38 -25.79
CA GLN A 494 -35.47 -12.58 -26.59
C GLN A 494 -34.66 -11.28 -26.65
N ALA A 495 -33.35 -11.43 -26.57
CA ALA A 495 -32.38 -10.34 -26.68
C ALA A 495 -31.33 -10.68 -27.74
N LYS A 496 -31.18 -9.81 -28.73
CA LYS A 496 -30.08 -9.88 -29.70
C LYS A 496 -28.93 -9.02 -29.23
N LEU A 497 -27.74 -9.62 -29.10
CA LEU A 497 -26.52 -8.96 -28.68
C LEU A 497 -25.72 -8.52 -29.91
N THR A 498 -25.45 -7.22 -30.04
CA THR A 498 -24.66 -6.66 -31.14
C THR A 498 -23.46 -5.92 -30.58
N PHE A 499 -22.25 -6.40 -30.84
CA PHE A 499 -21.00 -5.74 -30.44
C PHE A 499 -20.44 -4.93 -31.62
N LYS A 500 -20.56 -3.61 -31.57
CA LYS A 500 -19.97 -2.70 -32.56
C LYS A 500 -18.55 -2.34 -32.11
N ILE A 501 -17.55 -2.92 -32.77
CA ILE A 501 -16.15 -2.85 -32.40
C ILE A 501 -15.44 -1.80 -33.25
N TYR A 502 -14.62 -0.98 -32.60
CA TYR A 502 -13.53 -0.26 -33.24
C TYR A 502 -12.21 -0.90 -32.77
N GLU A 503 -11.52 -1.61 -33.66
CA GLU A 503 -10.31 -2.37 -33.32
C GLU A 503 -9.13 -1.44 -33.00
N GLY A 504 -9.01 -0.29 -33.67
CA GLY A 504 -7.83 0.56 -33.60
C GLY A 504 -6.58 -0.09 -34.25
N PRO A 505 -5.41 0.58 -34.22
CA PRO A 505 -4.17 0.01 -34.76
C PRO A 505 -3.58 -1.05 -33.82
N GLN A 506 -2.90 -2.06 -34.38
CA GLN A 506 -2.05 -2.96 -33.59
C GLN A 506 -0.77 -2.23 -33.17
N VAL A 507 -0.64 -1.91 -31.89
CA VAL A 507 0.44 -1.07 -31.38
C VAL A 507 1.75 -1.85 -31.23
N ARG A 508 2.83 -1.27 -31.74
CA ARG A 508 4.19 -1.78 -31.66
C ARG A 508 5.14 -0.74 -31.11
N VAL A 509 6.19 -1.18 -30.42
CA VAL A 509 7.23 -0.29 -29.89
C VAL A 509 8.06 0.27 -31.05
N ALA A 510 8.07 1.57 -31.25
CA ALA A 510 8.96 2.25 -32.20
C ALA A 510 10.31 2.55 -31.55
N THR A 511 10.27 3.19 -30.37
CA THR A 511 11.43 3.56 -29.58
C THR A 511 11.04 3.59 -28.10
N ILE A 512 12.04 3.50 -27.23
CA ILE A 512 11.86 3.58 -25.77
C ILE A 512 12.54 4.85 -25.29
N VAL A 513 11.79 5.68 -24.57
CA VAL A 513 12.27 6.93 -23.96
C VAL A 513 12.15 6.78 -22.44
N LEU A 514 13.25 7.07 -21.75
CA LEU A 514 13.31 7.06 -20.29
C LEU A 514 13.20 8.49 -19.77
N ASP A 515 12.41 8.69 -18.73
CA ASP A 515 12.23 9.98 -18.06
C ASP A 515 12.28 9.82 -16.53
N GLY A 516 12.90 10.77 -15.85
CA GLY A 516 12.99 10.83 -14.39
C GLY A 516 14.09 10.00 -13.73
N ASN A 517 14.91 9.25 -14.48
CA ASN A 517 16.09 8.54 -13.98
C ASN A 517 17.36 9.43 -14.01
N SER A 518 17.36 10.51 -13.22
CA SER A 518 18.45 11.50 -13.23
C SER A 518 19.78 10.99 -12.68
N PHE A 519 19.73 10.08 -11.70
CA PHE A 519 20.91 9.49 -11.05
C PHE A 519 21.18 8.07 -11.54
N THR A 520 20.14 7.27 -11.71
CA THR A 520 20.18 5.88 -12.15
C THR A 520 20.41 5.81 -13.64
N LYS A 521 21.43 5.05 -14.05
CA LYS A 521 21.85 4.93 -15.44
C LYS A 521 20.81 4.19 -16.26
N ASP A 522 20.61 4.63 -17.50
CA ASP A 522 19.62 4.09 -18.44
C ASP A 522 19.67 2.56 -18.56
N TYR A 523 20.87 1.97 -18.59
CA TYR A 523 21.02 0.52 -18.73
C TYR A 523 20.36 -0.25 -17.59
N VAL A 524 20.23 0.34 -16.39
CA VAL A 524 19.56 -0.31 -15.26
C VAL A 524 18.07 -0.49 -15.58
N LEU A 525 17.44 0.49 -16.23
CA LEU A 525 16.04 0.36 -16.63
C LEU A 525 15.93 -0.57 -17.84
N LEU A 526 16.75 -0.35 -18.88
CA LEU A 526 16.67 -1.08 -20.15
C LEU A 526 16.93 -2.59 -19.99
N LYS A 527 17.74 -3.02 -19.02
CA LYS A 527 17.98 -4.45 -18.76
C LYS A 527 16.81 -5.15 -18.08
N GLU A 528 15.97 -4.42 -17.35
CA GLU A 528 14.81 -4.98 -16.67
C GLU A 528 13.60 -5.09 -17.60
N ILE A 529 13.54 -4.27 -18.64
CA ILE A 529 12.46 -4.26 -19.62
C ILE A 529 12.74 -5.30 -20.70
N ASP A 530 11.78 -6.20 -20.96
CA ASP A 530 11.89 -7.21 -22.02
C ASP A 530 11.32 -6.73 -23.37
N LEU A 531 10.64 -5.58 -23.40
CA LEU A 531 10.13 -4.96 -24.62
C LEU A 531 11.26 -4.35 -25.45
N GLN A 532 11.29 -4.68 -26.74
CA GLN A 532 12.24 -4.13 -27.71
C GLN A 532 11.50 -3.41 -28.85
N PRO A 533 12.16 -2.46 -29.55
CA PRO A 533 11.63 -1.90 -30.79
C PRO A 533 11.18 -3.00 -31.77
N GLY A 534 9.94 -2.92 -32.24
CA GLY A 534 9.26 -3.90 -33.10
C GLY A 534 8.27 -4.81 -32.38
N ASP A 535 8.38 -4.95 -31.06
CA ASP A 535 7.49 -5.78 -30.27
C ASP A 535 6.07 -5.23 -30.21
N THR A 536 5.08 -6.13 -30.21
CA THR A 536 3.70 -5.79 -29.94
C THR A 536 3.52 -5.40 -28.47
N VAL A 537 2.93 -4.23 -28.25
CA VAL A 537 2.59 -3.70 -26.92
C VAL A 537 1.30 -4.34 -26.44
N THR A 538 1.33 -4.97 -25.26
CA THR A 538 0.16 -5.59 -24.62
C THR A 538 0.10 -5.17 -23.15
N PRO A 539 -1.08 -5.11 -22.52
CA PRO A 539 -1.18 -4.79 -21.09
C PRO A 539 -0.30 -5.71 -20.23
N SER A 540 -0.33 -7.02 -20.49
CA SER A 540 0.49 -7.99 -19.77
C SER A 540 2.00 -7.68 -19.81
N LYS A 541 2.54 -7.29 -20.97
CA LYS A 541 3.96 -6.90 -21.09
C LYS A 541 4.28 -5.57 -20.40
N LEU A 542 3.34 -4.62 -20.43
CA LEU A 542 3.50 -3.33 -19.74
C LEU A 542 3.51 -3.51 -18.22
N ASP A 543 2.55 -4.29 -17.70
CA ASP A 543 2.44 -4.61 -16.28
C ASP A 543 3.67 -5.39 -15.80
N GLU A 544 4.19 -6.31 -16.61
CA GLU A 544 5.42 -7.04 -16.30
C GLU A 544 6.65 -6.10 -16.25
N ALA A 545 6.76 -5.15 -17.18
CA ALA A 545 7.83 -4.16 -17.17
C ALA A 545 7.76 -3.26 -15.91
N ILE A 546 6.55 -2.79 -15.55
CA ILE A 546 6.32 -2.03 -14.32
C ILE A 546 6.73 -2.86 -13.09
N ALA A 547 6.26 -4.11 -13.00
CA ALA A 547 6.54 -4.98 -11.87
C ALA A 547 8.04 -5.32 -11.72
N LYS A 548 8.77 -5.51 -12.83
CA LYS A 548 10.23 -5.72 -12.81
C LYS A 548 10.99 -4.48 -12.35
N LEU A 549 10.67 -3.32 -12.92
CA LEU A 549 11.28 -2.05 -12.52
C LEU A 549 11.02 -1.71 -11.05
N GLN A 550 9.79 -1.92 -10.55
CA GLN A 550 9.48 -1.74 -9.13
C GLN A 550 10.26 -2.70 -8.22
N ARG A 551 10.46 -3.95 -8.66
CA ARG A 551 11.21 -4.96 -7.89
C ARG A 551 12.69 -4.61 -7.71
N THR A 552 13.27 -3.79 -8.58
CA THR A 552 14.65 -3.28 -8.39
C THR A 552 14.80 -2.47 -7.09
N GLY A 553 13.71 -1.87 -6.60
CA GLY A 553 13.72 -1.03 -5.40
C GLY A 553 14.35 0.35 -5.60
N HIS A 554 14.70 0.74 -6.82
CA HIS A 554 15.33 2.04 -7.12
C HIS A 554 14.33 3.17 -7.36
N PHE A 555 13.04 2.86 -7.53
CA PHE A 555 12.02 3.83 -7.93
C PHE A 555 10.81 3.79 -6.98
N ASN A 556 10.26 4.97 -6.64
CA ASN A 556 9.03 5.13 -5.86
C ASN A 556 7.79 4.91 -6.73
N THR A 557 7.82 5.44 -7.95
CA THR A 557 6.75 5.31 -8.94
C THR A 557 7.35 4.93 -10.28
N VAL A 558 6.67 4.03 -10.98
CA VAL A 558 7.00 3.61 -12.35
C VAL A 558 5.72 3.69 -13.15
N GLU A 559 5.75 4.44 -14.24
CA GLU A 559 4.65 4.63 -15.17
C GLU A 559 5.16 4.32 -16.57
N VAL A 560 4.44 3.46 -17.29
CA VAL A 560 4.78 3.09 -18.67
C VAL A 560 3.59 3.43 -19.55
N LYS A 561 3.79 4.30 -20.54
CA LYS A 561 2.75 4.81 -21.43
C LYS A 561 3.24 4.92 -22.86
N THR A 562 2.32 5.05 -23.80
CA THR A 562 2.69 5.38 -25.19
C THR A 562 2.47 6.87 -25.45
N LEU A 563 3.37 7.52 -26.19
CA LEU A 563 3.26 8.96 -26.44
C LEU A 563 2.06 9.28 -27.35
N GLU A 564 1.78 8.40 -28.31
CA GLU A 564 0.75 8.57 -29.34
C GLU A 564 -0.57 7.86 -28.98
N GLU A 565 -0.92 7.78 -27.69
CA GLU A 565 -2.20 7.20 -27.21
C GLU A 565 -3.41 7.79 -27.94
N LYS A 566 -4.39 6.92 -28.24
CA LYS A 566 -5.65 7.30 -28.93
C LYS A 566 -5.47 7.96 -30.30
N THR A 567 -4.34 7.71 -30.97
CA THR A 567 -4.12 8.09 -32.37
C THR A 567 -4.18 6.88 -33.30
N SER A 568 -4.20 7.09 -34.61
CA SER A 568 -4.11 6.00 -35.59
C SER A 568 -2.69 5.47 -35.81
N VAL A 569 -1.69 5.97 -35.07
CA VAL A 569 -0.28 5.57 -35.23
C VAL A 569 -0.06 4.19 -34.61
N ALA A 570 0.39 3.23 -35.42
CA ALA A 570 0.66 1.85 -34.97
C ALA A 570 2.03 1.71 -34.28
N ASN A 571 3.09 2.30 -34.84
CA ASN A 571 4.43 2.27 -34.24
C ASN A 571 4.58 3.46 -33.28
N ARG A 572 4.58 3.19 -31.98
CA ARG A 572 4.50 4.21 -30.93
C ARG A 572 5.74 4.27 -30.04
N THR A 573 6.02 5.46 -29.52
CA THR A 573 7.09 5.68 -28.56
C THR A 573 6.63 5.22 -27.17
N LEU A 574 7.36 4.29 -26.57
CA LEU A 574 7.14 3.85 -25.20
C LEU A 574 7.87 4.80 -24.25
N VAL A 575 7.14 5.53 -23.43
CA VAL A 575 7.69 6.44 -22.41
C VAL A 575 7.64 5.74 -21.07
N ILE A 576 8.81 5.60 -20.46
CA ILE A 576 8.98 5.00 -19.14
C ILE A 576 9.38 6.11 -18.19
N LYS A 577 8.41 6.55 -17.40
CA LYS A 577 8.58 7.62 -16.44
C LYS A 577 8.76 7.03 -15.05
N VAL A 578 9.88 7.37 -14.42
CA VAL A 578 10.19 6.91 -13.07
C VAL A 578 10.38 8.10 -12.13
N THR A 579 10.17 7.87 -10.83
CA THR A 579 10.63 8.79 -9.79
C THR A 579 11.57 8.03 -8.89
N GLU A 580 12.82 8.46 -8.85
CA GLU A 580 13.88 7.77 -8.10
C GLU A 580 13.60 7.79 -6.59
N ARG A 581 13.94 6.68 -5.96
CA ARG A 581 13.90 6.51 -4.51
C ARG A 581 15.27 6.82 -3.92
N ASP A 582 15.31 7.30 -2.68
CA ASP A 582 16.56 7.36 -1.92
C ASP A 582 17.17 5.94 -1.82
N PRO A 583 18.37 5.69 -2.37
CA PRO A 583 18.98 4.38 -2.35
C PRO A 583 19.49 3.96 -0.96
N GLY A 584 19.54 4.89 0.00
CA GLY A 584 19.89 4.63 1.39
C GLY A 584 18.76 3.92 2.15
N VAL A 585 19.11 2.82 2.81
CA VAL A 585 18.19 2.07 3.68
C VAL A 585 18.83 1.93 5.05
N PHE A 586 18.14 2.41 6.08
CA PHE A 586 18.47 2.15 7.47
C PHE A 586 17.43 1.20 8.05
N THR A 587 17.88 0.16 8.74
CA THR A 587 17.05 -0.83 9.41
C THR A 587 17.50 -0.95 10.85
N LEU A 588 16.52 -1.00 11.76
CA LEU A 588 16.74 -1.20 13.19
C LEU A 588 15.68 -2.16 13.68
N GLY A 589 16.09 -3.22 14.35
CA GLY A 589 15.19 -4.20 14.97
C GLY A 589 15.65 -4.52 16.37
N ALA A 590 14.69 -4.78 17.24
CA ALA A 590 14.93 -5.23 18.60
C ALA A 590 13.83 -6.22 19.00
N GLY A 591 14.16 -7.12 19.91
CA GLY A 591 13.22 -8.09 20.40
C GLY A 591 13.73 -8.93 21.55
N ALA A 592 12.90 -9.87 21.98
CA ALA A 592 13.24 -10.80 23.04
C ALA A 592 12.67 -12.19 22.74
N THR A 593 13.39 -13.25 23.12
CA THR A 593 12.88 -14.63 23.12
C THR A 593 13.10 -15.29 24.49
N SER A 594 12.33 -16.34 24.79
CA SER A 594 12.56 -17.21 25.95
C SER A 594 13.19 -18.57 25.61
N ASP A 595 13.51 -18.85 24.34
CA ASP A 595 13.98 -20.19 23.90
C ASP A 595 15.29 -20.65 24.54
N LEU A 596 16.14 -19.70 24.92
CA LEU A 596 17.43 -19.94 25.58
C LEU A 596 17.43 -19.24 26.94
N GLY A 597 16.28 -19.21 27.63
CA GLY A 597 16.02 -18.21 28.67
C GLY A 597 15.74 -16.83 28.07
N LEU A 598 15.55 -15.80 28.91
CA LEU A 598 15.29 -14.45 28.41
C LEU A 598 16.51 -13.93 27.64
N THR A 599 16.38 -13.82 26.33
CA THR A 599 17.44 -13.38 25.42
C THR A 599 16.96 -12.16 24.68
N LEU A 600 17.65 -11.03 24.89
CA LEU A 600 17.44 -9.80 24.15
C LEU A 600 18.16 -9.91 22.81
N ARG A 601 17.49 -9.53 21.73
CA ARG A 601 18.02 -9.56 20.37
C ARG A 601 17.89 -8.18 19.77
N GLY A 602 18.87 -7.79 18.97
CA GLY A 602 18.82 -6.52 18.26
C GLY A 602 19.68 -6.57 17.03
N TYR A 603 19.28 -5.82 16.01
CA TYR A 603 20.10 -5.60 14.85
C TYR A 603 19.98 -4.16 14.36
N THR A 604 21.06 -3.68 13.75
CA THR A 604 21.09 -2.44 12.98
C THR A 604 21.70 -2.75 11.63
N GLY A 605 21.18 -2.12 10.58
CA GLY A 605 21.67 -2.33 9.23
C GLY A 605 21.61 -1.06 8.41
N ILE A 606 22.68 -0.78 7.68
CA ILE A 606 22.73 0.25 6.66
C ILE A 606 22.94 -0.42 5.31
N ALA A 607 22.23 0.03 4.29
CA ALA A 607 22.47 -0.37 2.91
C ALA A 607 22.37 0.83 1.99
N TYR A 608 23.11 0.78 0.90
CA TYR A 608 23.05 1.75 -0.18
C TYR A 608 22.93 0.98 -1.49
N ASN A 609 21.72 0.94 -2.05
CA ASN A 609 21.35 -0.01 -3.11
C ASN A 609 21.43 0.57 -4.54
N ASN A 610 22.20 1.64 -4.78
CA ASN A 610 22.36 2.18 -6.14
C ASN A 610 23.66 3.01 -6.29
N ILE A 611 24.82 2.42 -6.00
CA ILE A 611 26.10 3.15 -5.97
C ILE A 611 26.40 3.75 -7.35
N GLY A 612 26.53 5.07 -7.41
CA GLY A 612 26.81 5.80 -8.65
C GLY A 612 25.78 5.55 -9.77
N GLY A 613 24.53 5.27 -9.40
CA GLY A 613 23.45 5.04 -10.35
C GLY A 613 23.51 3.70 -11.08
N THR A 614 24.32 2.75 -10.62
CA THR A 614 24.60 1.50 -11.34
C THR A 614 23.70 0.31 -10.97
N GLY A 615 22.83 0.47 -9.97
CA GLY A 615 22.10 -0.61 -9.30
C GLY A 615 22.93 -1.44 -8.32
N ARG A 616 24.26 -1.20 -8.24
CA ARG A 616 25.15 -1.89 -7.29
C ARG A 616 24.80 -1.54 -5.86
N GLY A 617 24.88 -2.54 -4.98
CA GLY A 617 24.53 -2.40 -3.57
C GLY A 617 25.71 -2.67 -2.65
N VAL A 618 25.81 -1.90 -1.57
CA VAL A 618 26.61 -2.27 -0.39
C VAL A 618 25.73 -2.28 0.84
N SER A 619 26.02 -3.18 1.77
CA SER A 619 25.28 -3.28 3.03
C SER A 619 26.20 -3.67 4.17
N LEU A 620 25.90 -3.15 5.36
CA LEU A 620 26.46 -3.56 6.64
C LEU A 620 25.29 -3.88 7.56
N ARG A 621 25.29 -5.07 8.15
CA ARG A 621 24.32 -5.50 9.15
C ARG A 621 25.06 -5.98 10.39
N VAL A 622 24.68 -5.48 11.54
CA VAL A 622 25.22 -5.83 12.85
C VAL A 622 24.08 -6.36 13.70
N GLU A 623 24.24 -7.56 14.25
CA GLU A 623 23.27 -8.24 15.10
C GLU A 623 23.95 -8.56 16.45
N GLY A 624 23.19 -8.43 17.52
CA GLY A 624 23.61 -8.78 18.88
C GLY A 624 22.51 -9.55 19.59
N ASN A 625 22.87 -10.69 20.19
CA ASN A 625 21.98 -11.45 21.06
C ASN A 625 22.61 -11.53 22.46
N TYR A 626 21.89 -11.10 23.48
CA TYR A 626 22.36 -11.11 24.86
C TYR A 626 21.38 -11.85 25.76
N ASN A 627 21.82 -12.96 26.31
CA ASN A 627 21.07 -13.74 27.28
C ASN A 627 21.24 -13.14 28.68
N VAL A 628 20.13 -12.76 29.32
CA VAL A 628 20.14 -12.09 30.62
C VAL A 628 20.07 -13.04 31.82
N ASN A 629 19.61 -14.28 31.62
CA ASN A 629 19.28 -15.18 32.74
C ASN A 629 20.31 -16.29 32.95
N GLU A 630 20.77 -16.94 31.87
CA GLU A 630 21.61 -18.13 31.98
C GLU A 630 23.09 -17.80 31.76
N ILE A 631 23.49 -17.65 30.50
CA ILE A 631 24.89 -17.42 30.10
C ILE A 631 24.99 -15.99 29.59
N LYS A 632 25.57 -15.10 30.41
CA LYS A 632 25.72 -13.66 30.13
C LYS A 632 26.81 -13.37 29.09
N TYR A 633 26.62 -13.92 27.90
CA TYR A 633 27.50 -13.75 26.76
C TYR A 633 26.78 -12.95 25.67
N LEU A 634 27.49 -11.98 25.08
CA LEU A 634 26.99 -11.23 23.94
C LEU A 634 27.39 -11.98 22.67
N GLU A 635 26.43 -12.70 22.09
CA GLU A 635 26.60 -13.20 20.73
C GLU A 635 26.54 -12.02 19.77
N SER A 636 27.39 -12.03 18.74
CA SER A 636 27.44 -10.97 17.75
C SER A 636 27.58 -11.54 16.35
N LYS A 637 26.99 -10.85 15.37
CA LYS A 637 27.13 -11.18 13.95
C LYS A 637 27.20 -9.90 13.14
N ILE A 638 28.29 -9.72 12.40
CA ILE A 638 28.54 -8.58 11.52
C ILE A 638 28.63 -9.11 10.11
N THR A 639 27.78 -8.62 9.21
CA THR A 639 27.75 -9.00 7.80
C THR A 639 27.97 -7.78 6.92
N LEU A 640 29.01 -7.82 6.10
CA LEU A 640 29.24 -6.88 5.00
C LEU A 640 28.83 -7.54 3.69
N GLY A 641 27.92 -6.92 2.94
CA GLY A 641 27.42 -7.45 1.69
C GLY A 641 27.68 -6.51 0.52
N TYR A 642 28.12 -7.07 -0.62
CA TYR A 642 28.20 -6.39 -1.91
C TYR A 642 27.30 -7.09 -2.93
N LEU A 643 26.59 -6.30 -3.74
CA LEU A 643 25.70 -6.76 -4.79
C LEU A 643 26.13 -6.17 -6.14
N GLU A 644 26.44 -7.05 -7.09
CA GLU A 644 26.54 -6.77 -8.52
C GLU A 644 25.24 -7.22 -9.20
N PRO A 645 24.33 -6.30 -9.57
CA PRO A 645 23.04 -6.67 -10.15
C PRO A 645 23.14 -7.31 -11.54
N TYR A 646 24.20 -7.01 -12.31
CA TYR A 646 24.34 -7.45 -13.71
C TYR A 646 25.68 -8.15 -13.95
N LEU A 647 25.87 -9.31 -13.33
CA LEU A 647 27.09 -10.09 -13.43
C LEU A 647 27.33 -10.52 -14.90
N LEU A 648 28.53 -10.25 -15.41
CA LEU A 648 28.92 -10.52 -16.81
C LEU A 648 27.92 -9.93 -17.84
N ASP A 649 27.38 -8.76 -17.54
CA ASP A 649 26.39 -8.04 -18.37
C ASP A 649 25.01 -8.73 -18.50
N THR A 650 24.78 -9.81 -17.76
CA THR A 650 23.52 -10.58 -17.76
C THR A 650 22.56 -10.13 -16.64
N LYS A 651 21.36 -10.72 -16.57
CA LYS A 651 20.42 -10.52 -15.44
C LYS A 651 20.75 -11.39 -14.20
N PHE A 652 21.88 -12.10 -14.20
CA PHE A 652 22.34 -12.80 -13.01
C PHE A 652 22.93 -11.79 -12.03
N ARG A 653 22.51 -11.86 -10.77
CA ARG A 653 23.05 -11.04 -9.69
C ARG A 653 24.19 -11.79 -9.03
N GLY A 654 25.34 -11.15 -8.87
CA GLY A 654 26.43 -11.65 -8.05
C GLY A 654 26.36 -11.03 -6.65
N ARG A 655 26.51 -11.83 -5.60
CA ARG A 655 26.58 -11.34 -4.22
C ARG A 655 27.81 -11.89 -3.52
N VAL A 656 28.49 -11.01 -2.79
CA VAL A 656 29.59 -11.37 -1.90
C VAL A 656 29.23 -10.92 -0.49
N ASN A 657 29.19 -11.85 0.44
CA ASN A 657 28.97 -11.56 1.86
C ASN A 657 30.21 -11.95 2.67
N LEU A 658 30.68 -11.05 3.53
CA LEU A 658 31.71 -11.29 4.52
C LEU A 658 31.05 -11.22 5.90
N THR A 659 31.09 -12.32 6.65
CA THR A 659 30.44 -12.44 7.94
C THR A 659 31.46 -12.76 9.03
N ARG A 660 31.47 -11.97 10.10
CA ARG A 660 32.14 -12.31 11.37
C ARG A 660 31.06 -12.59 12.40
N SER A 661 31.09 -13.73 13.06
CA SER A 661 30.18 -14.01 14.16
C SER A 661 30.90 -14.66 15.33
N SER A 662 30.37 -14.44 16.53
CA SER A 662 30.74 -15.15 17.74
C SER A 662 29.46 -15.56 18.44
N GLN A 663 29.25 -16.86 18.60
CA GLN A 663 27.99 -17.41 19.11
C GLN A 663 28.21 -18.63 19.99
N LEU A 664 27.32 -18.84 20.95
CA LEU A 664 27.35 -20.01 21.81
C LEU A 664 26.75 -21.21 21.05
N THR A 665 27.57 -22.22 20.77
CA THR A 665 27.16 -23.41 20.01
C THR A 665 26.82 -24.61 20.90
N ASP A 666 27.26 -24.60 22.15
CA ASP A 666 26.83 -25.56 23.17
C ASP A 666 26.61 -24.84 24.50
N TYR A 667 25.35 -24.80 24.95
CA TYR A 667 24.96 -24.13 26.20
C TYR A 667 25.41 -24.91 27.45
N ASN A 668 25.45 -26.24 27.40
CA ASN A 668 25.84 -27.05 28.56
C ASN A 668 27.36 -27.02 28.75
N ALA A 669 28.11 -27.16 27.65
CA ALA A 669 29.58 -27.09 27.66
C ALA A 669 30.10 -25.65 27.65
N LYS A 670 29.22 -24.64 27.50
CA LYS A 670 29.57 -23.22 27.34
C LYS A 670 30.60 -22.98 26.23
N LYS A 671 30.41 -23.67 25.11
CA LYS A 671 31.29 -23.61 23.93
C LYS A 671 30.90 -22.43 23.04
N ILE A 672 31.85 -21.58 22.74
CA ILE A 672 31.72 -20.45 21.81
C ILE A 672 32.42 -20.83 20.50
N SER A 673 31.75 -20.51 19.38
CA SER A 673 32.34 -20.59 18.04
C SER A 673 32.51 -19.19 17.47
N ASP A 674 33.76 -18.78 17.28
CA ASP A 674 34.11 -17.64 16.44
C ASP A 674 34.20 -18.10 14.99
N VAL A 675 33.47 -17.41 14.10
CA VAL A 675 33.40 -17.78 12.68
C VAL A 675 33.71 -16.58 11.80
N ASN A 676 34.65 -16.75 10.88
CA ASN A 676 34.86 -15.87 9.74
C ASN A 676 34.36 -16.58 8.48
N GLN A 677 33.32 -16.05 7.86
CA GLN A 677 32.66 -16.68 6.72
C GLN A 677 32.67 -15.75 5.51
N THR A 678 33.01 -16.29 4.34
CA THR A 678 32.91 -15.61 3.05
C THR A 678 32.02 -16.41 2.12
N THR A 679 30.97 -15.78 1.58
CA THR A 679 30.00 -16.42 0.71
C THR A 679 29.91 -15.68 -0.61
N TRP A 680 30.09 -16.41 -1.71
CA TRP A 680 29.96 -15.93 -3.08
C TRP A 680 28.77 -16.65 -3.71
N SER A 681 27.73 -15.91 -4.07
CA SER A 681 26.53 -16.46 -4.69
C SER A 681 26.20 -15.79 -6.00
N ILE A 682 25.57 -16.57 -6.88
CA ILE A 682 24.94 -16.09 -8.11
C ILE A 682 23.45 -16.36 -7.98
N GLU A 683 22.63 -15.35 -8.24
CA GLU A 683 21.19 -15.38 -8.04
C GLU A 683 20.46 -14.97 -9.32
N ARG A 684 19.31 -15.57 -9.58
CA ARG A 684 18.42 -15.17 -10.67
C ARG A 684 16.97 -15.36 -10.28
N ASP A 685 16.17 -14.32 -10.47
CA ASP A 685 14.73 -14.42 -10.40
C ASP A 685 14.23 -15.05 -11.71
N ILE A 686 13.70 -16.27 -11.62
CA ILE A 686 13.13 -17.00 -12.77
C ILE A 686 11.73 -16.44 -13.08
N THR A 687 10.96 -16.15 -12.03
CA THR A 687 9.65 -15.49 -12.09
C THR A 687 9.54 -14.49 -10.94
N SER A 688 8.39 -13.82 -10.76
CA SER A 688 8.14 -13.00 -9.57
C SER A 688 8.07 -13.79 -8.26
N HIS A 689 7.93 -15.12 -8.33
CA HIS A 689 7.74 -15.99 -7.16
C HIS A 689 8.86 -17.05 -7.02
N ILE A 690 9.77 -17.17 -7.99
CA ILE A 690 10.80 -18.22 -7.99
C ILE A 690 12.17 -17.58 -8.16
N THR A 691 13.04 -17.79 -7.17
CA THR A 691 14.43 -17.34 -7.18
C THR A 691 15.35 -18.56 -7.10
N ALA A 692 16.25 -18.67 -8.07
CA ALA A 692 17.32 -19.67 -8.06
C ALA A 692 18.62 -19.01 -7.58
N ILE A 693 19.28 -19.65 -6.63
CA ILE A 693 20.51 -19.20 -5.99
C ILE A 693 21.52 -20.34 -6.13
N TYR A 694 22.75 -20.02 -6.50
CA TYR A 694 23.87 -20.95 -6.45
C TYR A 694 24.94 -20.35 -5.57
N GLU A 695 25.20 -20.98 -4.41
CA GLU A 695 26.37 -20.66 -3.59
C GLU A 695 27.59 -21.25 -4.29
N VAL A 696 28.27 -20.42 -5.09
CA VAL A 696 29.46 -20.82 -5.84
C VAL A 696 30.54 -21.28 -4.87
N TRP A 697 30.72 -20.53 -3.78
CA TRP A 697 31.65 -20.90 -2.72
C TRP A 697 31.23 -20.25 -1.40
N ASN A 698 31.25 -21.03 -0.33
CA ASN A 698 30.93 -20.59 1.02
C ASN A 698 31.94 -21.18 1.99
N GLY A 699 32.99 -20.42 2.29
CA GLY A 699 34.08 -20.83 3.18
C GLY A 699 33.94 -20.22 4.56
N ALA A 700 33.97 -21.06 5.60
CA ALA A 700 33.91 -20.67 7.00
C ALA A 700 35.15 -21.16 7.75
N HIS A 701 35.88 -20.25 8.36
CA HIS A 701 36.95 -20.54 9.32
C HIS A 701 36.37 -20.47 10.73
N LEU A 702 36.37 -21.60 11.43
CA LEU A 702 35.78 -21.76 12.76
C LEU A 702 36.87 -21.94 13.82
N GLN A 703 36.71 -21.23 14.92
CA GLN A 703 37.54 -21.37 16.11
C GLN A 703 36.63 -21.58 17.33
N ASP A 704 36.62 -22.81 17.83
CA ASP A 704 35.85 -23.18 19.01
C ASP A 704 36.70 -23.03 20.27
N HIS A 705 36.15 -22.37 21.30
CA HIS A 705 36.77 -22.23 22.61
C HIS A 705 35.70 -22.29 23.70
N PHE A 706 36.10 -22.45 24.96
CA PHE A 706 35.20 -22.64 26.09
C PHE A 706 35.29 -21.47 27.06
N LEU A 707 34.15 -20.99 27.58
CA LEU A 707 34.12 -19.85 28.51
C LEU A 707 34.86 -20.12 29.83
N ASP A 708 34.71 -21.34 30.34
CA ASP A 708 35.16 -21.72 31.69
C ASP A 708 36.38 -22.66 31.67
N ASN A 709 36.94 -22.96 30.49
CA ASN A 709 38.02 -23.93 30.32
C ASN A 709 39.11 -23.40 29.39
N ASN A 710 40.37 -23.51 29.82
CA ASN A 710 41.56 -23.15 29.03
C ASN A 710 41.99 -24.26 28.04
N ALA A 711 41.04 -25.05 27.54
CA ALA A 711 41.32 -26.05 26.51
C ALA A 711 41.84 -25.35 25.24
N GLN A 712 42.72 -26.03 24.50
CA GLN A 712 43.22 -25.52 23.23
C GLN A 712 42.05 -25.34 22.26
N PRO A 713 41.98 -24.22 21.52
CA PRO A 713 40.89 -23.97 20.62
C PRO A 713 40.90 -24.99 19.47
N ILE A 714 39.72 -25.50 19.13
CA ILE A 714 39.56 -26.41 17.99
C ILE A 714 39.34 -25.53 16.75
N ILE A 715 40.26 -25.63 15.79
CA ILE A 715 40.22 -24.85 14.55
C ILE A 715 39.82 -25.77 13.39
N GLN A 716 38.82 -25.37 12.62
CA GLN A 716 38.34 -26.11 11.47
C GLN A 716 37.89 -25.16 10.36
N ASP A 717 38.16 -25.54 9.11
CA ASP A 717 37.65 -24.88 7.93
C ASP A 717 36.57 -25.74 7.30
N ILE A 718 35.41 -25.15 7.00
CA ILE A 718 34.32 -25.81 6.29
C ILE A 718 33.99 -24.97 5.06
N ALA A 719 34.21 -25.53 3.89
CA ALA A 719 33.82 -24.93 2.62
C ALA A 719 32.69 -25.72 1.96
N THR A 720 31.66 -25.02 1.49
CA THR A 720 30.51 -25.61 0.79
C THR A 720 30.23 -24.93 -0.54
N THR A 721 29.60 -25.67 -1.45
CA THR A 721 29.03 -25.16 -2.71
C THR A 721 27.70 -25.86 -2.99
N GLY A 722 26.77 -25.18 -3.64
CA GLY A 722 25.58 -25.84 -4.19
C GLY A 722 24.37 -24.93 -4.42
N PRO A 723 23.31 -25.50 -5.03
CA PRO A 723 22.12 -24.76 -5.39
C PRO A 723 21.12 -24.64 -4.24
N ARG A 724 20.36 -23.54 -4.27
CA ARG A 724 19.15 -23.30 -3.49
C ARG A 724 18.06 -22.73 -4.40
N ILE A 725 16.83 -23.18 -4.22
CA ILE A 725 15.65 -22.65 -4.91
C ILE A 725 14.66 -22.21 -3.86
N ASP A 726 14.21 -20.96 -3.96
CA ASP A 726 13.14 -20.39 -3.15
C ASP A 726 11.91 -20.15 -4.04
N ILE A 727 10.76 -20.64 -3.59
CA ILE A 727 9.46 -20.51 -4.26
C ILE A 727 8.50 -19.85 -3.26
N ASP A 728 8.13 -18.60 -3.50
CA ASP A 728 7.33 -17.79 -2.59
C ASP A 728 6.06 -17.26 -3.24
N TYR A 729 4.92 -17.87 -2.90
CA TYR A 729 3.57 -17.46 -3.28
C TYR A 729 2.78 -16.85 -2.11
N ARG A 730 3.47 -16.46 -1.02
CA ARG A 730 2.80 -15.86 0.14
C ARG A 730 2.24 -14.49 -0.22
N ASP A 731 1.08 -14.17 0.35
CA ASP A 731 0.48 -12.85 0.22
C ASP A 731 1.22 -11.76 1.01
N ASN A 732 1.83 -12.15 2.13
CA ASN A 732 2.67 -11.28 2.95
C ASN A 732 3.83 -12.11 3.53
N PRO A 733 5.10 -11.70 3.37
CA PRO A 733 6.24 -12.49 3.85
C PRO A 733 6.43 -12.48 5.38
N PHE A 734 5.89 -11.48 6.08
CA PHE A 734 6.03 -11.30 7.54
C PHE A 734 4.84 -11.83 8.34
N ASN A 735 3.61 -11.68 7.82
CA ASN A 735 2.40 -12.26 8.41
C ASN A 735 1.54 -12.92 7.32
N PRO A 736 1.94 -14.09 6.82
CA PRO A 736 1.26 -14.75 5.72
C PRO A 736 -0.12 -15.26 6.13
N THR A 737 -1.13 -15.06 5.30
CA THR A 737 -2.49 -15.58 5.52
C THR A 737 -2.96 -16.54 4.43
N ARG A 738 -2.33 -16.48 3.25
CA ARG A 738 -2.56 -17.43 2.15
C ARG A 738 -1.28 -17.66 1.35
N GLY A 739 -1.24 -18.77 0.62
CA GLY A 739 -0.14 -19.10 -0.28
C GLY A 739 0.82 -20.10 0.33
N ASN A 740 2.00 -20.24 -0.27
CA ASN A 740 3.00 -21.20 0.17
C ASN A 740 4.41 -20.64 0.01
N PHE A 741 5.33 -21.17 0.82
CA PHE A 741 6.76 -20.88 0.73
C PHE A 741 7.53 -22.20 0.75
N THR A 742 8.35 -22.41 -0.26
CA THR A 742 9.21 -23.59 -0.38
C THR A 742 10.65 -23.16 -0.51
N THR A 743 11.55 -23.81 0.23
CA THR A 743 12.99 -23.70 0.01
C THR A 743 13.57 -25.10 -0.12
N LEU A 744 14.41 -25.30 -1.13
CA LEU A 744 15.15 -26.53 -1.37
C LEU A 744 16.62 -26.14 -1.51
N ALA A 745 17.51 -26.79 -0.76
CA ALA A 745 18.94 -26.50 -0.80
C ALA A 745 19.76 -27.78 -0.81
N TYR A 746 20.83 -27.78 -1.58
CA TYR A 746 21.85 -28.82 -1.61
C TYR A 746 23.21 -28.20 -1.38
N GLU A 747 23.98 -28.76 -0.46
CA GLU A 747 25.35 -28.36 -0.12
C GLU A 747 26.27 -29.56 -0.35
N TYR A 748 27.39 -29.33 -1.02
CA TYR A 748 28.51 -30.26 -1.12
C TYR A 748 29.73 -29.63 -0.47
N SER A 749 30.46 -30.42 0.30
CA SER A 749 31.69 -30.02 0.99
C SER A 749 32.80 -31.00 0.67
N SER A 750 33.99 -30.47 0.39
CA SER A 750 35.18 -31.30 0.29
C SER A 750 36.45 -30.53 0.63
N PRO A 751 37.56 -31.24 0.91
CA PRO A 751 38.85 -30.60 1.10
C PRO A 751 39.36 -29.87 -0.14
N GLU A 752 39.00 -30.32 -1.35
CA GLU A 752 39.41 -29.70 -2.60
C GLU A 752 38.83 -28.29 -2.80
N ILE A 753 37.72 -27.97 -2.13
CA ILE A 753 37.11 -26.63 -2.14
C ILE A 753 37.44 -25.80 -0.89
N GLY A 754 38.31 -26.31 0.00
CA GLY A 754 38.83 -25.59 1.16
C GLY A 754 38.34 -26.08 2.53
N SER A 755 37.78 -27.29 2.63
CA SER A 755 37.46 -27.88 3.95
C SER A 755 38.69 -28.55 4.59
N SER A 756 38.70 -28.64 5.92
CA SER A 756 39.81 -29.22 6.68
C SER A 756 40.14 -30.67 6.28
N ARG A 757 41.45 -30.97 6.27
CA ARG A 757 42.01 -32.34 6.28
C ARG A 757 42.56 -32.75 7.64
N GLU A 758 42.92 -31.77 8.46
CA GLU A 758 43.39 -31.95 9.83
C GLU A 758 42.53 -31.09 10.77
N PRO A 759 42.19 -31.57 11.99
CA PRO A 759 42.58 -32.87 12.56
C PRO A 759 41.84 -34.09 11.96
N GLY A 760 40.89 -33.88 11.06
CA GLY A 760 40.23 -34.93 10.28
C GLY A 760 39.65 -34.39 8.97
N GLU A 761 39.44 -35.29 8.00
CA GLU A 761 38.88 -34.98 6.69
C GLU A 761 37.39 -34.63 6.82
N ILE A 762 37.02 -33.42 6.38
CA ILE A 762 35.62 -32.99 6.26
C ILE A 762 35.19 -33.06 4.80
N LYS A 763 34.32 -34.02 4.49
CA LYS A 763 33.73 -34.18 3.16
C LYS A 763 32.31 -34.71 3.30
N PHE A 764 31.32 -34.01 2.74
CA PHE A 764 29.92 -34.40 2.89
C PHE A 764 29.03 -33.87 1.78
N GLN A 765 27.82 -34.42 1.71
CA GLN A 765 26.70 -33.82 0.98
C GLN A 765 25.50 -33.66 1.92
N ARG A 766 24.77 -32.56 1.76
CA ARG A 766 23.61 -32.22 2.59
C ARG A 766 22.50 -31.67 1.73
N ALA A 767 21.32 -32.26 1.82
CA ALA A 767 20.10 -31.76 1.19
C ALA A 767 19.09 -31.35 2.27
N THR A 768 18.46 -30.20 2.11
CA THR A 768 17.39 -29.73 3.00
C THR A 768 16.23 -29.22 2.18
N GLY A 769 15.02 -29.43 2.70
CA GLY A 769 13.79 -28.92 2.11
C GLY A 769 12.85 -28.43 3.19
N ALA A 770 12.19 -27.30 2.97
CA ALA A 770 11.10 -26.84 3.82
C ALA A 770 9.96 -26.32 2.94
N PHE A 771 8.75 -26.77 3.23
CA PHE A 771 7.50 -26.36 2.59
C PHE A 771 6.55 -25.85 3.66
N THR A 772 6.04 -24.63 3.51
CA THR A 772 5.03 -24.08 4.42
C THR A 772 3.84 -23.57 3.63
N GLN A 773 2.64 -24.03 3.98
CA GLN A 773 1.37 -23.66 3.36
C GLN A 773 0.50 -22.89 4.33
N TYR A 774 -0.14 -21.82 3.85
CA TYR A 774 -1.10 -21.01 4.58
C TYR A 774 -2.44 -21.08 3.87
N LEU A 775 -3.46 -21.58 4.56
CA LEU A 775 -4.82 -21.71 4.04
C LEU A 775 -5.76 -20.82 4.84
N ARG A 776 -6.52 -19.97 4.16
CA ARG A 776 -7.64 -19.24 4.79
C ARG A 776 -8.81 -20.19 4.94
N VAL A 777 -9.21 -20.46 6.18
CA VAL A 777 -10.36 -21.27 6.52
C VAL A 777 -11.49 -20.33 6.95
N PRO A 778 -12.61 -20.23 6.21
CA PRO A 778 -13.73 -19.38 6.60
C PRO A 778 -14.24 -19.75 8.00
N TYR A 779 -14.41 -18.77 8.88
CA TYR A 779 -14.84 -18.99 10.27
C TYR A 779 -16.20 -18.35 10.53
N PHE A 780 -16.44 -17.12 10.08
CA PHE A 780 -17.76 -16.46 10.07
C PHE A 780 -17.76 -15.26 9.12
N LYS A 781 -18.77 -15.17 8.22
CA LYS A 781 -18.92 -14.10 7.22
C LYS A 781 -17.62 -13.79 6.45
N ASP A 782 -16.99 -12.66 6.79
CA ASP A 782 -15.82 -12.03 6.18
C ASP A 782 -14.52 -12.29 6.99
N ASN A 783 -14.62 -13.00 8.12
CA ASN A 783 -13.46 -13.39 8.93
C ASN A 783 -13.00 -14.80 8.58
N PHE A 784 -11.68 -14.97 8.54
CA PHE A 784 -11.01 -16.23 8.28
C PHE A 784 -10.08 -16.60 9.43
N MET A 785 -9.96 -17.90 9.68
CA MET A 785 -8.83 -18.50 10.37
C MET A 785 -7.70 -18.76 9.37
N VAL A 786 -6.48 -18.88 9.85
CA VAL A 786 -5.34 -19.29 9.03
C VAL A 786 -4.85 -20.64 9.52
N TRP A 787 -4.93 -21.65 8.66
CA TRP A 787 -4.33 -22.95 8.91
C TRP A 787 -2.96 -22.99 8.25
N ALA A 788 -1.91 -22.93 9.09
CA ALA A 788 -0.52 -22.92 8.69
C ALA A 788 0.09 -24.31 8.90
N ASN A 789 0.60 -24.92 7.83
CA ASN A 789 1.21 -26.25 7.86
C ASN A 789 2.65 -26.15 7.35
N SER A 790 3.62 -26.62 8.11
CA SER A 790 5.04 -26.61 7.75
C SER A 790 5.60 -28.02 7.77
N MET A 791 6.31 -28.41 6.72
CA MET A 791 7.04 -29.66 6.61
C MET A 791 8.50 -29.33 6.34
N ARG A 792 9.44 -29.95 7.06
CA ARG A 792 10.88 -29.83 6.80
C ARG A 792 11.50 -31.20 6.72
N GLY A 793 12.47 -31.37 5.84
CA GLY A 793 13.24 -32.59 5.64
C GLY A 793 14.72 -32.29 5.50
N GLY A 794 15.55 -33.21 5.96
CA GLY A 794 17.01 -33.11 5.89
C GLY A 794 17.65 -34.47 5.61
N TYR A 795 18.68 -34.47 4.77
CA TYR A 795 19.56 -35.60 4.50
C TYR A 795 21.01 -35.10 4.56
N LEU A 796 21.86 -35.74 5.36
CA LEU A 796 23.27 -35.42 5.51
C LEU A 796 24.05 -36.71 5.44
N GLU A 797 25.03 -36.78 4.55
CA GLU A 797 25.86 -37.96 4.36
C GLU A 797 27.33 -37.59 4.43
N ASN A 798 28.06 -38.29 5.30
CA ASN A 798 29.50 -38.25 5.35
C ASN A 798 30.11 -38.97 4.14
N LEU A 799 31.04 -38.30 3.47
CA LEU A 799 31.78 -38.81 2.31
C LEU A 799 33.30 -38.90 2.59
N SER A 800 33.75 -38.55 3.80
CA SER A 800 35.15 -38.68 4.21
C SER A 800 35.57 -40.14 4.23
N LYS A 801 36.81 -40.41 3.79
CA LYS A 801 37.37 -41.77 3.74
C LYS A 801 38.20 -42.13 4.97
N GLY A 802 38.62 -41.12 5.72
CA GLY A 802 39.37 -41.31 6.95
C GLY A 802 38.57 -42.05 8.03
N THR A 803 39.28 -42.80 8.86
CA THR A 803 38.71 -43.60 9.98
C THR A 803 39.15 -43.08 11.34
N GLY A 804 39.93 -41.99 11.38
CA GLY A 804 40.32 -41.29 12.59
C GLY A 804 39.12 -40.72 13.33
N ALA A 805 39.31 -40.45 14.63
CA ALA A 805 38.23 -39.98 15.51
C ALA A 805 37.58 -38.68 14.99
N ALA A 806 38.38 -37.75 14.46
CA ALA A 806 37.93 -36.46 13.93
C ALA A 806 37.52 -36.47 12.44
N ASP A 807 37.61 -37.62 11.73
CA ASP A 807 37.19 -37.70 10.33
C ASP A 807 35.66 -37.67 10.19
N GLY A 808 35.12 -36.95 9.22
CA GLY A 808 33.66 -36.89 8.98
C GLY A 808 33.04 -35.57 9.36
N VAL A 809 31.71 -35.53 9.50
CA VAL A 809 30.99 -34.24 9.60
C VAL A 809 30.84 -33.80 11.04
N PRO A 810 31.35 -32.61 11.44
CA PRO A 810 31.09 -32.05 12.77
C PRO A 810 29.59 -31.82 12.96
N TYR A 811 28.95 -32.66 13.78
CA TYR A 811 27.49 -32.71 13.87
C TYR A 811 26.91 -31.48 14.59
N ASP A 812 27.66 -30.83 15.48
CA ASP A 812 27.29 -29.55 16.10
C ASP A 812 27.28 -28.37 15.11
N LYS A 813 27.97 -28.49 13.97
CA LYS A 813 28.00 -27.46 12.92
C LYS A 813 27.00 -27.69 11.79
N LYS A 814 26.77 -28.95 11.41
CA LYS A 814 26.00 -29.31 10.21
C LYS A 814 24.86 -30.30 10.43
N GLY A 815 24.78 -30.92 11.61
CA GLY A 815 23.77 -31.91 11.98
C GLY A 815 22.34 -31.36 12.10
N PHE A 816 21.39 -32.26 12.28
CA PHE A 816 19.98 -31.92 12.45
C PHE A 816 19.57 -32.04 13.92
N TYR A 817 18.82 -31.05 14.41
CA TYR A 817 18.33 -30.98 15.78
C TYR A 817 16.86 -30.58 15.80
N LEU A 818 16.11 -31.16 16.73
CA LEU A 818 14.70 -30.87 17.00
C LEU A 818 14.53 -30.39 18.45
N GLY A 819 13.98 -29.20 18.63
CA GLY A 819 13.73 -28.53 19.90
C GLY A 819 13.76 -27.00 19.77
N GLY A 820 13.00 -26.30 20.61
CA GLY A 820 12.85 -24.84 20.60
C GLY A 820 11.73 -24.33 19.68
N SER A 821 11.43 -23.02 19.74
CA SER A 821 10.30 -22.40 19.02
C SER A 821 10.28 -22.63 17.51
N THR A 822 11.46 -22.75 16.88
CA THR A 822 11.60 -22.85 15.42
C THR A 822 11.35 -24.25 14.88
N THR A 823 11.41 -25.28 15.73
CA THR A 823 11.17 -26.70 15.38
C THR A 823 10.02 -27.26 16.21
N ILE A 824 10.28 -28.06 17.26
CA ILE A 824 9.27 -28.66 18.14
C ILE A 824 9.17 -27.86 19.44
N ARG A 825 8.10 -27.06 19.56
CA ARG A 825 7.79 -26.33 20.81
C ARG A 825 7.56 -27.31 21.96
N GLY A 826 7.79 -26.90 23.19
CA GLY A 826 7.70 -27.78 24.37
C GLY A 826 9.04 -28.40 24.76
N PHE A 827 9.99 -28.50 23.83
CA PHE A 827 11.37 -28.89 24.09
C PHE A 827 12.26 -27.64 24.20
N ASN A 828 13.06 -27.55 25.26
CA ASN A 828 14.00 -26.45 25.44
C ASN A 828 15.18 -26.57 24.46
N GLY A 829 15.49 -25.49 23.74
CA GLY A 829 16.57 -25.42 22.75
C GLY A 829 17.99 -25.49 23.31
N THR A 830 18.18 -25.37 24.63
CA THR A 830 19.51 -25.46 25.28
C THR A 830 19.88 -26.86 25.76
N SER A 831 18.91 -27.59 26.34
CA SER A 831 19.17 -28.78 27.16
C SER A 831 18.30 -29.99 26.83
N GLN A 832 17.23 -29.80 26.06
CA GLN A 832 16.25 -30.85 25.72
C GLN A 832 16.02 -30.94 24.20
N TYR A 833 16.99 -30.49 23.39
CA TYR A 833 16.97 -30.75 21.95
C TYR A 833 17.30 -32.22 21.67
N PHE A 834 16.77 -32.74 20.57
CA PHE A 834 16.96 -34.11 20.11
C PHE A 834 17.73 -34.14 18.78
N PRO A 835 18.75 -34.99 18.62
CA PRO A 835 19.34 -35.88 19.64
C PRO A 835 20.15 -35.08 20.69
N THR A 836 20.14 -35.52 21.94
CA THR A 836 20.94 -34.92 23.01
C THR A 836 22.43 -35.30 22.86
N TYR A 837 23.33 -34.55 23.51
CA TYR A 837 24.76 -34.90 23.55
C TYR A 837 25.01 -36.30 24.14
N THR A 838 24.23 -36.70 25.16
CA THR A 838 24.33 -38.05 25.75
C THR A 838 23.90 -39.14 24.78
N GLN A 839 22.85 -38.90 23.98
CA GLN A 839 22.40 -39.83 22.94
C GLN A 839 23.40 -39.94 21.79
N LEU A 840 24.18 -38.89 21.54
CA LEU A 840 25.33 -38.92 20.61
C LEU A 840 26.57 -39.59 21.22
N GLY A 841 26.49 -40.11 22.46
CA GLY A 841 27.60 -40.79 23.13
C GLY A 841 28.69 -39.85 23.66
N LEU A 842 28.41 -38.55 23.80
CA LEU A 842 29.38 -37.55 24.24
C LEU A 842 29.38 -37.40 25.78
N ALA A 843 30.57 -37.20 26.35
CA ALA A 843 30.73 -36.84 27.75
C ALA A 843 30.35 -35.37 28.00
N LYS A 844 30.04 -35.01 29.26
CA LYS A 844 29.75 -33.62 29.66
C LYS A 844 30.88 -32.63 29.35
N ASP A 845 32.11 -33.14 29.32
CA ASP A 845 33.31 -32.36 29.01
C ASP A 845 33.86 -32.82 27.64
N THR A 846 33.48 -32.07 26.62
CA THR A 846 34.26 -31.79 25.39
C THR A 846 34.61 -32.96 24.46
N ASP A 847 33.65 -33.45 23.68
CA ASP A 847 33.93 -34.04 22.36
C ASP A 847 32.87 -33.58 21.34
N THR A 848 33.30 -33.31 20.10
CA THR A 848 32.37 -33.11 18.98
C THR A 848 32.02 -34.49 18.40
N TYR A 849 30.74 -34.80 18.26
CA TYR A 849 30.33 -35.99 17.50
C TYR A 849 30.59 -35.75 16.01
N TYR A 850 31.41 -36.59 15.40
CA TYR A 850 31.64 -36.58 13.96
C TYR A 850 30.79 -37.67 13.30
N LEU A 851 29.82 -37.25 12.49
CA LEU A 851 28.99 -38.17 11.73
C LEU A 851 29.84 -38.95 10.73
N LYS A 852 29.80 -40.29 10.82
CA LYS A 852 30.52 -41.19 9.92
C LYS A 852 29.66 -41.77 8.79
N GLY A 853 28.33 -41.76 8.94
CA GLY A 853 27.38 -42.30 7.97
C GLY A 853 26.35 -41.27 7.53
N ILE A 854 25.08 -41.65 7.57
CA ILE A 854 23.94 -40.82 7.16
C ILE A 854 23.18 -40.31 8.38
N ALA A 855 22.75 -39.05 8.35
CA ALA A 855 21.76 -38.49 9.25
C ALA A 855 20.57 -37.97 8.43
N THR A 856 19.35 -38.27 8.88
CA THR A 856 18.11 -37.76 8.27
C THR A 856 17.21 -37.12 9.32
N MET A 857 16.38 -36.18 8.89
CA MET A 857 15.41 -35.51 9.75
C MET A 857 14.11 -35.28 8.98
N TYR A 858 12.97 -35.41 9.65
CA TYR A 858 11.73 -34.78 9.21
C TYR A 858 11.05 -34.05 10.37
N LEU A 859 10.32 -32.99 10.04
CA LEU A 859 9.55 -32.16 10.97
C LEU A 859 8.22 -31.80 10.31
N ILE A 860 7.14 -31.89 11.07
CA ILE A 860 5.80 -31.45 10.69
C ILE A 860 5.31 -30.51 11.79
N LYS A 861 4.80 -29.35 11.38
CA LYS A 861 4.09 -28.40 12.25
C LYS A 861 2.74 -28.12 11.64
N SER A 862 1.69 -28.15 12.44
CA SER A 862 0.34 -27.75 12.03
C SER A 862 -0.21 -26.77 13.06
N GLU A 863 -0.63 -25.60 12.63
CA GLU A 863 -1.06 -24.51 13.48
C GLU A 863 -2.33 -23.86 12.93
N LEU A 864 -3.38 -23.82 13.74
CA LEU A 864 -4.62 -23.14 13.42
C LEU A 864 -4.69 -21.82 14.19
N ARG A 865 -4.56 -20.71 13.46
CA ARG A 865 -4.63 -19.34 13.98
C ARG A 865 -6.04 -18.80 13.82
N PHE A 866 -6.59 -18.21 14.88
CA PHE A 866 -7.94 -17.66 14.89
C PHE A 866 -7.96 -16.26 15.53
N PRO A 867 -8.76 -15.34 15.00
CA PRO A 867 -8.90 -14.01 15.58
C PRO A 867 -9.67 -14.08 16.92
N ILE A 868 -9.27 -13.27 17.90
CA ILE A 868 -9.99 -13.10 19.17
C ILE A 868 -10.65 -11.72 19.22
N ALA A 869 -9.85 -10.64 19.17
CA ALA A 869 -10.34 -9.26 19.17
C ALA A 869 -9.27 -8.28 18.66
N GLY A 870 -9.60 -7.45 17.67
CA GLY A 870 -8.64 -6.50 17.09
C GLY A 870 -7.39 -7.23 16.59
N ASN A 871 -6.21 -6.79 17.05
CA ASN A 871 -4.92 -7.40 16.70
C ASN A 871 -4.54 -8.61 17.57
N LEU A 872 -5.40 -9.01 18.51
CA LEU A 872 -5.21 -10.20 19.34
C LEU A 872 -5.81 -11.42 18.64
N GLY A 873 -4.96 -12.42 18.39
CA GLY A 873 -5.30 -13.74 17.91
C GLY A 873 -4.88 -14.83 18.87
N GLY A 874 -5.45 -16.02 18.68
CA GLY A 874 -5.02 -17.24 19.32
C GLY A 874 -4.53 -18.25 18.29
N ALA A 875 -3.76 -19.23 18.74
CA ALA A 875 -3.34 -20.37 17.94
C ALA A 875 -3.45 -21.65 18.76
N ILE A 876 -3.82 -22.74 18.10
CA ILE A 876 -3.61 -24.11 18.58
C ILE A 876 -2.67 -24.81 17.62
N PHE A 877 -1.75 -25.61 18.11
CA PHE A 877 -0.74 -26.21 17.27
C PHE A 877 -0.32 -27.60 17.72
N TYR A 878 0.24 -28.33 16.76
CA TYR A 878 0.95 -29.58 16.91
C TYR A 878 2.30 -29.47 16.21
N ASP A 879 3.36 -29.87 16.88
CA ASP A 879 4.70 -29.97 16.31
C ASP A 879 5.22 -31.39 16.53
N GLY A 880 5.82 -32.02 15.53
CA GLY A 880 6.41 -33.34 15.70
C GLY A 880 7.38 -33.72 14.60
N GLY A 881 8.36 -34.57 14.91
CA GLY A 881 9.41 -34.93 13.98
C GLY A 881 10.37 -35.96 14.55
N ALA A 882 11.28 -36.44 13.71
CA ALA A 882 12.32 -37.36 14.11
C ALA A 882 13.67 -37.00 13.49
N VAL A 883 14.74 -37.40 14.17
CA VAL A 883 16.11 -37.42 13.66
C VAL A 883 16.61 -38.87 13.73
N HIS A 884 17.10 -39.37 12.61
CA HIS A 884 17.72 -40.69 12.53
C HIS A 884 19.20 -40.52 12.18
N ILE A 885 20.08 -41.22 12.91
CA ILE A 885 21.52 -41.24 12.64
C ILE A 885 21.94 -42.70 12.47
N GLN A 886 22.49 -43.01 11.30
CA GLN A 886 22.96 -44.35 10.99
C GLN A 886 24.05 -44.79 11.97
N ASN A 887 23.91 -46.02 12.49
CA ASN A 887 24.80 -46.62 13.49
C ASN A 887 24.81 -45.93 14.87
N GLN A 888 23.82 -45.08 15.16
CA GLN A 888 23.61 -44.52 16.48
C GLN A 888 22.25 -44.99 17.03
N ASP A 889 22.25 -45.59 18.22
CA ASP A 889 20.99 -45.93 18.90
C ASP A 889 20.47 -44.70 19.67
N LEU A 890 19.46 -44.04 19.11
CA LEU A 890 18.82 -42.87 19.71
C LEU A 890 17.57 -43.25 20.53
N GLY A 891 17.20 -44.53 20.58
CA GLY A 891 15.96 -45.00 21.18
C GLY A 891 14.73 -44.64 20.36
N ASP A 892 13.73 -44.02 21.01
CA ASP A 892 12.54 -43.52 20.33
C ASP A 892 12.83 -42.18 19.64
N GLU A 893 12.91 -42.23 18.31
CA GLU A 893 13.35 -41.11 17.49
C GLU A 893 12.24 -40.06 17.26
N TYR A 894 10.96 -40.44 17.41
CA TYR A 894 9.86 -39.52 17.17
C TYR A 894 9.54 -38.71 18.42
N ARG A 895 9.65 -37.38 18.31
CA ARG A 895 9.30 -36.44 19.37
C ARG A 895 8.17 -35.53 18.90
N ASP A 896 7.24 -35.23 19.79
CA ASP A 896 6.09 -34.40 19.47
C ASP A 896 5.54 -33.61 20.67
N SER A 897 4.77 -32.58 20.34
CA SER A 897 4.09 -31.72 21.29
C SER A 897 2.81 -31.14 20.69
N ALA A 898 1.91 -30.73 21.59
CA ALA A 898 0.77 -29.92 21.22
C ALA A 898 0.64 -28.75 22.19
N GLY A 899 0.07 -27.65 21.72
CA GLY A 899 0.02 -26.44 22.51
C GLY A 899 -1.00 -25.43 22.04
N PHE A 900 -1.05 -24.33 22.78
CA PHE A 900 -1.81 -23.14 22.40
C PHE A 900 -0.96 -21.89 22.59
N GLY A 901 -1.30 -20.84 21.85
CA GLY A 901 -0.61 -19.57 21.92
C GLY A 901 -1.55 -18.37 21.76
N PHE A 902 -1.09 -17.24 22.25
CA PHE A 902 -1.67 -15.93 21.99
C PHE A 902 -0.69 -15.12 21.15
N HIS A 903 -1.21 -14.51 20.09
CA HIS A 903 -0.46 -13.68 19.16
C HIS A 903 -1.03 -12.28 19.18
N TYR A 904 -0.18 -11.27 19.36
CA TYR A 904 -0.58 -9.87 19.31
C TYR A 904 0.30 -9.09 18.36
N ASN A 905 -0.30 -8.58 17.28
CA ASN A 905 0.43 -7.79 16.29
C ASN A 905 0.58 -6.34 16.78
N THR A 906 1.81 -5.94 17.09
CA THR A 906 2.15 -4.55 17.43
C THR A 906 2.73 -3.82 16.22
N PRO A 907 2.75 -2.47 16.21
CA PRO A 907 3.45 -1.71 15.16
C PRO A 907 4.95 -2.01 15.06
N VAL A 908 5.57 -2.54 16.12
CA VAL A 908 7.02 -2.80 16.20
C VAL A 908 7.37 -4.30 16.08
N GLY A 909 6.40 -5.14 15.72
CA GLY A 909 6.57 -6.59 15.52
C GLY A 909 5.56 -7.44 16.30
N PRO A 910 5.44 -8.74 15.98
CA PRO A 910 4.53 -9.64 16.67
C PRO A 910 5.01 -9.96 18.09
N VAL A 911 4.05 -10.17 18.98
CA VAL A 911 4.25 -10.75 20.31
C VAL A 911 3.56 -12.11 20.32
N ASN A 912 4.33 -13.17 20.52
CA ASN A 912 3.81 -14.53 20.64
C ASN A 912 4.10 -15.06 22.03
N LEU A 913 3.07 -15.58 22.68
CA LEU A 913 3.13 -16.25 23.98
C LEU A 913 2.53 -17.63 23.80
N GLU A 914 3.33 -18.67 23.91
CA GLU A 914 2.96 -20.04 23.54
C GLU A 914 3.33 -21.00 24.66
N ILE A 915 2.45 -21.96 24.92
CA ILE A 915 2.71 -23.06 25.86
C ILE A 915 2.49 -24.37 25.11
N ALA A 916 3.42 -25.30 25.27
CA ALA A 916 3.41 -26.58 24.60
C ALA A 916 3.70 -27.70 25.57
N TRP A 917 2.91 -28.77 25.48
CA TRP A 917 3.05 -30.01 26.25
C TRP A 917 3.65 -31.08 25.36
N LYS A 918 4.64 -31.80 25.89
CA LYS A 918 5.19 -32.99 25.23
C LYS A 918 4.14 -34.10 25.31
N LEU A 919 3.79 -34.72 24.19
CA LEU A 919 2.77 -35.78 24.20
C LEU A 919 3.33 -37.09 24.73
N ASP A 920 4.62 -37.34 24.47
CA ASP A 920 5.40 -38.42 25.08
C ASP A 920 6.68 -37.87 25.75
N ALA A 921 6.54 -37.42 26.99
CA ALA A 921 7.65 -36.95 27.82
C ALA A 921 8.46 -38.14 28.36
N LYS A 922 9.78 -38.16 28.09
CA LYS A 922 10.67 -39.22 28.57
C LYS A 922 11.20 -38.90 29.99
N PRO A 923 11.67 -39.90 30.76
CA PRO A 923 12.22 -39.66 32.10
C PRO A 923 13.34 -38.61 32.09
N GLY A 924 13.22 -37.58 32.94
CA GLY A 924 14.18 -36.48 33.02
C GLY A 924 13.83 -35.25 32.17
N GLU A 925 12.75 -35.31 31.39
CA GLU A 925 12.25 -34.18 30.63
C GLU A 925 11.11 -33.45 31.35
N ASP A 926 11.06 -32.12 31.19
CA ASP A 926 9.91 -31.34 31.68
C ASP A 926 8.66 -31.65 30.85
N PRO A 927 7.47 -31.76 31.46
CA PRO A 927 6.25 -32.13 30.73
C PRO A 927 5.73 -31.04 29.77
N TRP A 928 6.17 -29.79 29.95
CA TRP A 928 5.77 -28.65 29.14
C TRP A 928 6.86 -27.58 29.12
N ALA A 929 6.80 -26.69 28.12
CA ALA A 929 7.63 -25.48 28.09
C ALA A 929 6.81 -24.26 27.64
N PHE A 930 7.25 -23.09 28.09
CA PHE A 930 6.71 -21.79 27.70
C PHE A 930 7.67 -21.07 26.74
N HIS A 931 7.13 -20.60 25.63
CA HIS A 931 7.84 -19.86 24.60
C HIS A 931 7.25 -18.46 24.48
N MET A 932 8.13 -17.46 24.49
CA MET A 932 7.80 -16.07 24.26
C MET A 932 8.71 -15.54 23.16
N SER A 933 8.14 -14.79 22.21
CA SER A 933 8.89 -14.02 21.22
C SER A 933 8.27 -12.64 21.05
N ILE A 934 9.06 -11.58 21.12
CA ILE A 934 8.61 -10.19 21.00
C ILE A 934 9.47 -9.48 19.96
N GLY A 935 8.85 -8.84 18.97
CA GLY A 935 9.52 -7.95 18.02
C GLY A 935 9.89 -8.64 16.70
N SER A 936 10.50 -7.86 15.80
CA SER A 936 10.99 -8.35 14.51
C SER A 936 12.50 -8.58 14.60
N PHE A 937 12.93 -9.83 14.79
CA PHE A 937 14.34 -10.23 14.84
C PHE A 937 14.61 -11.51 14.07
#